data_AF-A0A0M0J5W4-F1
#
_entry.id   AF-A0A0M0J5W4-F1
#
_cell.length_a   1.000
_cell.length_b   1.000
_cell.length_c   1.000
_cell.angle_alpha   90.00
_cell.angle_beta   90.00
_cell.angle_gamma   90.00
#
_symmetry.space_group_name_H-M   'P 1'
#
loop_
_entity.id
_entity.type
_entity.pdbx_description
1 polymer ?
#
loop_
_entity_poly.entity_id
_entity_poly.type
_entity_poly.pdbx_seq_one_letter_code
_entity_poly.pdbx_strand_id
1 'polypeptide(L)'
;MRLSSRGPLPAEALEALLHTQIPPFGCRVEVPLGNVSVSVVTPAANQLPHTRAGRDFLQLFQALDANNVIMLWALLLTEQKVVLQCTQPHVLTMAAETLSALLFPFSWQHVYIPILPMRLIDILQAPVPFLVGIDKEILDLAESQRMIPDDVVQVDLDTNAIMCAASLAARLNLPQRQFHKLYKAIAPFCRPPSADVAGSDAARAFPMAPPPDMVLEESASRLTLAEMSEEAANKAITVIKGAFLRFMASIMAGYQELMIVPPSEIKLPAAIDFFDVKRWMARFNGPCSDWLSIFAASQSFTQFLEARLAPRDVPELDVVFFNETIDAKLARSAKHKLFAKYSTPLLTTGQMAVAGYMGQLVPTAARTVYNASLIAARPVQSQQQVGLLLVMGSGLQENEPEQVAAFAAALKQEFARNLLWSRVDVNAALLPHVVAWRSMGAEHHQRFKRFGVENLPVRQTMLDMMTYSDDAYREELRDSLRQSLRRLAHDGGSSMPLCVVGHGFGAVLAIDFFEELQREAADAASHAKELSPLERGETLAALCTMGCPRPLLVSAAPDHESLTTEATPEGRNLLQVPAATVLKRWPHLRGGWTNLHCRDDCLSYALQSTHPTVTSEVECRRRGKRDGAIHHEYLKLLEVQTAIAQSMSVVWQDTNRSSTT
;
A
#
# COMPACT_ATOMS: atom_id res chain seq x y z
N MET A 1 -19.70 11.99 -33.69
CA MET A 1 -19.80 10.62 -34.27
C MET A 1 -21.18 10.09 -33.92
N ARG A 2 -22.01 9.69 -34.91
CA ARG A 2 -23.38 9.20 -34.68
C ARG A 2 -23.34 7.84 -34.00
N LEU A 3 -24.01 7.70 -32.86
CA LEU A 3 -24.20 6.42 -32.17
C LEU A 3 -25.49 5.77 -32.67
N SER A 4 -25.38 4.79 -33.54
CA SER A 4 -26.49 3.90 -33.91
C SER A 4 -26.71 2.86 -32.81
N SER A 5 -27.95 2.81 -32.30
CA SER A 5 -28.58 1.78 -31.44
C SER A 5 -27.79 1.33 -30.20
N ARG A 6 -28.08 1.94 -29.03
CA ARG A 6 -27.58 1.52 -27.72
C ARG A 6 -28.67 0.75 -26.95
N GLY A 7 -28.56 -0.57 -26.91
CA GLY A 7 -29.05 -1.34 -25.76
C GLY A 7 -28.06 -1.23 -24.59
N PRO A 8 -28.46 -1.55 -23.35
CA PRO A 8 -27.51 -1.66 -22.23
C PRO A 8 -26.43 -2.70 -22.55
N LEU A 9 -25.22 -2.50 -22.03
CA LEU A 9 -24.13 -3.47 -22.16
C LEU A 9 -24.59 -4.83 -21.61
N PRO A 10 -24.34 -5.95 -22.31
CA PRO A 10 -24.60 -7.29 -21.79
C PRO A 10 -23.85 -7.51 -20.48
N ALA A 11 -24.42 -8.30 -19.56
CA ALA A 11 -23.78 -8.59 -18.27
C ALA A 11 -22.39 -9.24 -18.46
N GLU A 12 -22.25 -10.07 -19.48
CA GLU A 12 -21.02 -10.76 -19.85
C GLU A 12 -19.90 -9.78 -20.26
N ALA A 13 -20.27 -8.64 -20.87
CA ALA A 13 -19.32 -7.59 -21.22
C ALA A 13 -18.83 -6.81 -19.98
N LEU A 14 -19.68 -6.68 -18.96
CA LEU A 14 -19.32 -6.07 -17.68
C LEU A 14 -18.42 -7.01 -16.86
N GLU A 15 -18.72 -8.31 -16.85
CA GLU A 15 -17.86 -9.33 -16.24
C GLU A 15 -16.48 -9.37 -16.91
N ALA A 16 -16.42 -9.31 -18.24
CA ALA A 16 -15.15 -9.23 -18.98
C ALA A 16 -14.32 -8.00 -18.58
N LEU A 17 -14.97 -6.84 -18.35
CA LEU A 17 -14.29 -5.65 -17.85
C LEU A 17 -13.77 -5.84 -16.42
N LEU A 18 -14.55 -6.45 -15.53
CA LEU A 18 -14.14 -6.73 -14.14
C LEU A 18 -12.97 -7.72 -14.05
N HIS A 19 -12.86 -8.65 -15.01
CA HIS A 19 -11.76 -9.61 -15.11
C HIS A 19 -10.56 -9.10 -15.93
N THR A 20 -10.64 -7.91 -16.52
CA THR A 20 -9.52 -7.32 -17.26
C THR A 20 -8.42 -6.90 -16.29
N GLN A 21 -7.23 -7.48 -16.45
CA GLN A 21 -6.06 -7.09 -15.65
C GLN A 21 -5.69 -5.63 -15.90
N ILE A 22 -5.36 -4.89 -14.84
CA ILE A 22 -4.85 -3.53 -14.97
C ILE A 22 -3.54 -3.59 -15.77
N PRO A 23 -3.41 -2.85 -16.89
CA PRO A 23 -2.20 -2.88 -17.69
C PRO A 23 -0.98 -2.37 -16.90
N PRO A 24 0.25 -2.85 -17.19
CA PRO A 24 1.46 -2.20 -16.72
C PRO A 24 1.57 -0.75 -17.24
N PHE A 25 2.22 0.15 -16.51
CA PHE A 25 2.41 1.55 -16.91
C PHE A 25 2.90 1.70 -18.37
N GLY A 26 2.30 2.64 -19.10
CA GLY A 26 2.60 2.92 -20.50
C GLY A 26 2.02 1.93 -21.50
N CYS A 27 1.33 0.88 -21.04
CA CYS A 27 0.67 -0.08 -21.94
C CYS A 27 -0.72 0.42 -22.36
N ARG A 28 -1.08 0.06 -23.60
CA ARG A 28 -2.43 0.17 -24.16
C ARG A 28 -3.04 -1.23 -24.23
N VAL A 29 -4.25 -1.38 -23.72
CA VAL A 29 -5.04 -2.61 -23.78
C VAL A 29 -6.38 -2.28 -24.43
N GLU A 30 -6.76 -3.06 -25.43
CA GLU A 30 -8.07 -2.99 -26.04
C GLU A 30 -9.00 -3.93 -25.28
N VAL A 31 -10.06 -3.38 -24.69
CA VAL A 31 -11.05 -4.12 -23.90
C VAL A 31 -12.33 -4.25 -24.72
N PRO A 32 -12.71 -5.46 -25.16
CA PRO A 32 -13.98 -5.67 -25.85
C PRO A 32 -15.15 -5.56 -24.86
N LEU A 33 -16.03 -4.60 -25.09
CA LEU A 33 -17.28 -4.36 -24.36
C LEU A 33 -18.47 -4.63 -25.29
N GLY A 34 -18.83 -5.90 -25.43
CA GLY A 34 -19.88 -6.34 -26.35
C GLY A 34 -19.48 -6.09 -27.81
N ASN A 35 -20.20 -5.19 -28.49
CA ASN A 35 -19.94 -4.79 -29.88
C ASN A 35 -19.00 -3.56 -30.02
N VAL A 36 -18.45 -3.06 -28.91
CA VAL A 36 -17.55 -1.90 -28.88
C VAL A 36 -16.19 -2.34 -28.31
N SER A 37 -15.07 -1.91 -28.89
CA SER A 37 -13.74 -2.04 -28.26
C SER A 37 -13.37 -0.71 -27.60
N VAL A 38 -12.96 -0.74 -26.34
CA VAL A 38 -12.47 0.42 -25.59
C VAL A 38 -10.97 0.30 -25.38
N SER A 39 -10.22 1.26 -25.91
CA SER A 39 -8.79 1.39 -25.64
C SER A 39 -8.55 1.98 -24.25
N VAL A 40 -7.96 1.20 -23.36
CA VAL A 40 -7.47 1.66 -22.05
C VAL A 40 -5.97 1.87 -22.14
N VAL A 41 -5.49 3.08 -21.82
CA VAL A 41 -4.06 3.40 -21.77
C VAL A 41 -3.69 3.77 -20.35
N THR A 42 -2.77 3.02 -19.76
CA THR A 42 -2.15 3.42 -18.49
C THR A 42 -1.06 4.46 -18.71
N PRO A 43 -0.89 5.45 -17.82
CA PRO A 43 0.14 6.47 -17.94
C PRO A 43 1.51 5.82 -18.05
N ALA A 44 2.41 6.43 -18.81
CA ALA A 44 3.82 6.05 -18.70
C ALA A 44 4.35 6.46 -17.31
N ALA A 45 5.30 5.70 -16.77
CA ALA A 45 5.85 5.94 -15.42
C ALA A 45 6.64 7.26 -15.30
N ASN A 46 6.81 8.00 -16.39
CA ASN A 46 7.42 9.34 -16.46
C ASN A 46 6.41 10.48 -16.64
N GLN A 47 5.14 10.21 -16.37
CA GLN A 47 4.11 11.22 -16.34
C GLN A 47 3.68 11.43 -14.90
N LEU A 48 3.29 12.66 -14.57
CA LEU A 48 2.67 12.93 -13.28
C LEU A 48 1.46 11.99 -13.10
N PRO A 49 1.23 11.46 -11.87
CA PRO A 49 0.08 10.64 -11.57
C PRO A 49 -1.19 11.29 -12.14
N HIS A 50 -1.97 10.50 -12.89
CA HIS A 50 -3.14 11.02 -13.58
C HIS A 50 -4.11 11.66 -12.59
N THR A 51 -4.42 12.93 -12.82
CA THR A 51 -5.80 13.39 -12.66
C THR A 51 -6.64 12.62 -13.66
N ARG A 52 -7.75 12.03 -13.22
CA ARG A 52 -8.78 11.51 -14.12
C ARG A 52 -9.39 12.66 -14.92
N ALA A 53 -8.71 13.15 -15.96
CA ALA A 53 -9.30 14.05 -16.94
C ALA A 53 -8.33 14.40 -18.04
N GLY A 54 -8.78 14.21 -19.27
CA GLY A 54 -8.26 14.93 -20.42
C GLY A 54 -8.58 16.43 -20.27
N ARG A 55 -9.36 16.99 -21.20
CA ARG A 55 -9.64 18.42 -21.23
C ARG A 55 -10.23 18.99 -19.93
N ASP A 56 -10.97 18.19 -19.17
CA ASP A 56 -11.62 18.62 -17.94
C ASP A 56 -10.65 19.06 -16.82
N PHE A 57 -9.37 18.72 -16.91
CA PHE A 57 -8.33 19.27 -16.02
C PHE A 57 -8.27 20.81 -16.07
N LEU A 58 -8.66 21.39 -17.21
CA LEU A 58 -8.64 22.84 -17.42
C LEU A 58 -9.85 23.55 -16.81
N GLN A 59 -10.84 22.84 -16.26
CA GLN A 59 -12.05 23.42 -15.65
C GLN A 59 -11.70 24.40 -14.51
N LEU A 60 -10.78 24.03 -13.62
CA LEU A 60 -10.30 24.91 -12.54
C LEU A 60 -9.74 26.22 -13.08
N PHE A 61 -8.95 26.14 -14.15
CA PHE A 61 -8.30 27.29 -14.78
C PHE A 61 -9.30 28.16 -15.53
N GLN A 62 -10.42 27.61 -16.00
CA GLN A 62 -11.48 28.41 -16.64
C GLN A 62 -12.38 29.09 -15.61
N ALA A 63 -12.52 28.48 -14.42
CA ALA A 63 -13.27 29.03 -13.30
C ALA A 63 -12.54 30.19 -12.62
N LEU A 64 -11.23 30.04 -12.36
CA LEU A 64 -10.45 30.95 -11.53
C LEU A 64 -9.34 31.68 -12.29
N ASP A 65 -9.01 32.90 -11.84
CA ASP A 65 -7.82 33.60 -12.30
C ASP A 65 -6.53 32.98 -11.69
N ALA A 66 -5.37 33.37 -12.24
CA ALA A 66 -4.09 32.80 -11.82
C ALA A 66 -3.76 33.09 -10.34
N ASN A 67 -4.17 34.24 -9.80
CA ASN A 67 -3.91 34.58 -8.39
C ASN A 67 -4.72 33.67 -7.47
N ASN A 68 -6.01 33.51 -7.74
CA ASN A 68 -6.90 32.66 -6.95
C ASN A 68 -6.52 31.18 -7.06
N VAL A 69 -6.11 30.70 -8.25
CA VAL A 69 -5.58 29.33 -8.39
C VAL A 69 -4.36 29.13 -7.49
N ILE A 70 -3.40 30.07 -7.48
CA ILE A 70 -2.17 29.92 -6.68
C ILE A 70 -2.46 30.09 -5.19
N MET A 71 -3.35 31.02 -4.81
CA MET A 71 -3.77 31.21 -3.42
C MET A 71 -4.46 29.97 -2.87
N LEU A 72 -5.42 29.41 -3.63
CA LEU A 72 -6.11 28.17 -3.28
C LEU A 72 -5.13 27.00 -3.13
N TRP A 73 -4.20 26.86 -4.06
CA TRP A 73 -3.17 25.85 -3.97
C TRP A 73 -2.26 26.03 -2.73
N ALA A 74 -1.91 27.27 -2.37
CA ALA A 74 -1.14 27.58 -1.16
C ALA A 74 -1.90 27.29 0.14
N LEU A 75 -3.23 27.50 0.14
CA LEU A 75 -4.12 27.14 1.25
C LEU A 75 -4.18 25.62 1.45
N LEU A 76 -4.17 24.83 0.37
CA LEU A 76 -4.11 23.37 0.47
C LEU A 76 -2.75 22.88 0.98
N LEU A 77 -1.64 23.47 0.53
CA LEU A 77 -0.32 23.11 1.07
C LEU A 77 -0.15 23.46 2.55
N THR A 78 -0.92 24.42 3.04
CA THR A 78 -0.98 24.77 4.47
C THR A 78 -2.14 24.08 5.20
N GLU A 79 -2.75 23.08 4.57
CA GLU A 79 -3.79 22.20 5.13
C GLU A 79 -4.96 22.97 5.76
N GLN A 80 -5.50 23.94 5.04
CA GLN A 80 -6.69 24.67 5.47
C GLN A 80 -7.98 23.88 5.18
N LYS A 81 -9.06 24.22 5.88
CA LYS A 81 -10.42 23.71 5.62
C LYS A 81 -10.99 24.43 4.39
N VAL A 82 -11.11 23.73 3.26
CA VAL A 82 -11.50 24.32 1.97
C VAL A 82 -12.81 23.72 1.48
N VAL A 83 -13.78 24.59 1.23
CA VAL A 83 -15.03 24.30 0.51
C VAL A 83 -14.95 24.93 -0.88
N LEU A 84 -15.06 24.09 -1.91
CA LEU A 84 -15.34 24.53 -3.27
C LEU A 84 -16.86 24.62 -3.44
N GLN A 85 -17.36 25.71 -4.00
CA GLN A 85 -18.76 25.86 -4.38
C GLN A 85 -18.90 26.18 -5.86
N CYS A 86 -19.93 25.62 -6.48
CA CYS A 86 -20.27 25.80 -7.89
C CYS A 86 -21.69 25.31 -8.11
N THR A 87 -22.40 25.94 -9.05
CA THR A 87 -23.70 25.48 -9.56
C THR A 87 -23.61 24.20 -10.40
N GLN A 88 -22.41 23.77 -10.77
CA GLN A 88 -22.17 22.61 -11.63
C GLN A 88 -21.36 21.54 -10.90
N PRO A 89 -21.97 20.42 -10.46
CA PRO A 89 -21.28 19.38 -9.67
C PRO A 89 -20.07 18.74 -10.36
N HIS A 90 -20.06 18.69 -11.70
CA HIS A 90 -18.91 18.17 -12.44
C HIS A 90 -17.67 19.08 -12.27
N VAL A 91 -17.85 20.40 -12.25
CA VAL A 91 -16.76 21.37 -12.06
C VAL A 91 -16.16 21.22 -10.66
N LEU A 92 -16.98 20.96 -9.63
CA LEU A 92 -16.52 20.67 -8.27
C LEU A 92 -15.55 19.48 -8.24
N THR A 93 -15.99 18.35 -8.83
CA THR A 93 -15.16 17.14 -8.90
C THR A 93 -13.86 17.44 -9.63
N MET A 94 -13.95 18.12 -10.77
CA MET A 94 -12.81 18.38 -11.60
C MET A 94 -11.80 19.35 -10.98
N ALA A 95 -12.29 20.38 -10.30
CA ALA A 95 -11.45 21.32 -9.56
C ALA A 95 -10.74 20.63 -8.40
N ALA A 96 -11.46 19.81 -7.61
CA ALA A 96 -10.90 19.06 -6.49
C ALA A 96 -9.81 18.07 -6.94
N GLU A 97 -10.06 17.28 -7.98
CA GLU A 97 -9.09 16.33 -8.55
C GLU A 97 -7.86 17.07 -9.12
N THR A 98 -8.10 18.18 -9.83
CA THR A 98 -7.03 19.02 -10.40
C THR A 98 -6.13 19.58 -9.30
N LEU A 99 -6.70 20.16 -8.26
CA LEU A 99 -5.95 20.69 -7.11
C LEU A 99 -5.13 19.61 -6.42
N SER A 100 -5.74 18.45 -6.13
CA SER A 100 -5.06 17.31 -5.49
C SER A 100 -3.83 16.86 -6.27
N ALA A 101 -3.89 16.77 -7.59
CA ALA A 101 -2.73 16.39 -8.39
C ALA A 101 -1.66 17.48 -8.52
N LEU A 102 -2.04 18.76 -8.44
CA LEU A 102 -1.10 19.87 -8.44
C LEU A 102 -0.28 19.96 -7.14
N LEU A 103 -0.62 19.20 -6.10
CA LEU A 103 0.17 19.08 -4.87
C LEU A 103 1.45 18.24 -5.06
N PHE A 104 1.55 17.44 -6.13
CA PHE A 104 2.70 16.56 -6.37
C PHE A 104 4.04 17.30 -6.22
N PRO A 105 5.02 16.77 -5.46
CA PRO A 105 5.14 15.39 -4.96
C PRO A 105 4.46 15.12 -3.61
N PHE A 106 3.73 16.10 -3.08
CA PHE A 106 2.92 15.95 -1.87
C PHE A 106 1.55 15.40 -2.27
N SER A 107 0.84 14.84 -1.31
CA SER A 107 -0.53 14.33 -1.49
C SER A 107 -1.39 14.86 -0.37
N TRP A 108 -2.65 15.18 -0.67
CA TRP A 108 -3.62 15.54 0.36
C TRP A 108 -3.81 14.37 1.34
N GLN A 109 -3.70 14.63 2.64
CA GLN A 109 -3.73 13.59 3.70
C GLN A 109 -5.00 13.59 4.53
N HIS A 110 -5.90 14.54 4.27
CA HIS A 110 -7.07 14.77 5.12
C HIS A 110 -8.37 14.41 4.39
N VAL A 111 -9.51 14.79 4.97
CA VAL A 111 -10.83 14.51 4.41
C VAL A 111 -10.93 15.07 2.98
N TYR A 112 -11.37 14.23 2.05
CA TYR A 112 -11.53 14.57 0.64
C TYR A 112 -12.90 14.10 0.15
N ILE A 113 -13.78 15.06 -0.16
CA ILE A 113 -15.16 14.78 -0.62
C ILE A 113 -15.50 15.71 -1.78
N PRO A 114 -15.19 15.34 -3.03
CA PRO A 114 -15.35 16.22 -4.20
C PRO A 114 -16.78 16.70 -4.45
N ILE A 115 -17.77 15.93 -3.98
CA ILE A 115 -19.18 16.31 -3.93
C ILE A 115 -19.73 15.85 -2.58
N LEU A 116 -19.98 16.79 -1.68
CA LEU A 116 -20.55 16.56 -0.35
C LEU A 116 -22.08 16.57 -0.44
N PRO A 117 -22.76 15.46 -0.12
CA PRO A 117 -24.22 15.46 -0.06
C PRO A 117 -24.72 16.22 1.18
N MET A 118 -25.89 16.86 1.07
CA MET A 118 -26.51 17.64 2.17
C MET A 118 -26.57 16.88 3.50
N ARG A 119 -26.87 15.59 3.47
CA ARG A 119 -26.95 14.75 4.70
C ARG A 119 -25.63 14.63 5.48
N LEU A 120 -24.50 15.02 4.89
CA LEU A 120 -23.18 15.02 5.51
C LEU A 120 -22.64 16.43 5.74
N ILE A 121 -23.47 17.47 5.64
CA ILE A 121 -23.06 18.88 5.77
C ILE A 121 -22.38 19.18 7.11
N ASP A 122 -22.74 18.42 8.15
CA ASP A 122 -22.13 18.52 9.49
C ASP A 122 -20.61 18.29 9.48
N ILE A 123 -20.05 17.66 8.43
CA ILE A 123 -18.60 17.49 8.29
C ILE A 123 -17.85 18.83 8.21
N LEU A 124 -18.52 19.93 7.84
CA LEU A 124 -17.91 21.27 7.84
C LEU A 124 -17.46 21.71 9.25
N GLN A 125 -18.04 21.11 10.28
CA GLN A 125 -17.66 21.33 11.68
C GLN A 125 -16.45 20.49 12.12
N ALA A 126 -15.89 19.65 11.25
CA ALA A 126 -14.76 18.81 11.60
C ALA A 126 -13.56 19.68 12.06
N PRO A 127 -12.84 19.26 13.12
CA PRO A 127 -11.69 20.00 13.62
C PRO A 127 -10.44 19.82 12.75
N VAL A 128 -10.49 18.91 11.78
CA VAL A 128 -9.39 18.57 10.87
C VAL A 128 -9.52 19.31 9.54
N PRO A 129 -8.43 19.47 8.78
CA PRO A 129 -8.48 19.99 7.42
C PRO A 129 -9.38 19.14 6.51
N PHE A 130 -9.93 19.76 5.48
CA PHE A 130 -10.71 19.05 4.47
C PHE A 130 -10.68 19.79 3.12
N LEU A 131 -10.86 19.03 2.04
CA LEU A 131 -11.15 19.56 0.71
C LEU A 131 -12.49 18.95 0.27
N VAL A 132 -13.53 19.78 0.26
CA VAL A 132 -14.88 19.34 -0.10
C VAL A 132 -15.48 20.21 -1.18
N GLY A 133 -16.30 19.64 -2.06
CA GLY A 133 -17.10 20.38 -3.03
C GLY A 133 -18.58 20.35 -2.65
N ILE A 134 -19.26 21.49 -2.64
CA ILE A 134 -20.66 21.62 -2.25
C ILE A 134 -21.42 22.34 -3.36
N ASP A 135 -22.61 21.83 -3.69
CA ASP A 135 -23.51 22.55 -4.57
C ASP A 135 -23.87 23.92 -3.96
N LYS A 136 -23.90 24.96 -4.78
CA LYS A 136 -24.08 26.33 -4.31
C LYS A 136 -25.37 26.52 -3.50
N GLU A 137 -26.49 25.95 -3.93
CA GLU A 137 -27.77 26.09 -3.22
C GLU A 137 -27.73 25.43 -1.84
N ILE A 138 -27.01 24.31 -1.73
CA ILE A 138 -26.81 23.60 -0.46
C ILE A 138 -25.93 24.43 0.49
N LEU A 139 -24.87 25.06 -0.03
CA LEU A 139 -23.98 25.88 0.77
C LEU A 139 -24.67 27.15 1.28
N ASP A 140 -25.43 27.83 0.42
CA ASP A 140 -26.23 29.01 0.79
C ASP A 140 -27.22 28.67 1.92
N LEU A 141 -27.86 27.49 1.85
CA LEU A 141 -28.72 26.99 2.93
C LEU A 141 -27.93 26.77 4.22
N ALA A 142 -26.78 26.11 4.16
CA ALA A 142 -25.92 25.87 5.32
C ALA A 142 -25.44 27.18 5.96
N GLU A 143 -25.12 28.20 5.15
CA GLU A 143 -24.74 29.53 5.63
C GLU A 143 -25.90 30.24 6.31
N SER A 144 -27.11 30.18 5.75
CA SER A 144 -28.33 30.74 6.37
C SER A 144 -28.64 30.13 7.74
N GLN A 145 -28.23 28.87 7.95
CA GLN A 145 -28.37 28.12 9.20
C GLN A 145 -27.14 28.25 10.12
N ARG A 146 -26.14 29.06 9.74
CA ARG A 146 -24.86 29.25 10.46
C ARG A 146 -24.12 27.95 10.73
N MET A 147 -24.16 27.03 9.76
CA MET A 147 -23.48 25.73 9.84
C MET A 147 -22.05 25.75 9.30
N ILE A 148 -21.60 26.86 8.72
CA ILE A 148 -20.23 27.03 8.21
C ILE A 148 -19.39 27.74 9.28
N PRO A 149 -18.36 27.10 9.85
CA PRO A 149 -17.43 27.75 10.77
C PRO A 149 -16.61 28.88 10.12
N ASP A 150 -16.21 29.88 10.92
CA ASP A 150 -15.43 31.04 10.46
C ASP A 150 -14.03 30.68 9.90
N ASP A 151 -13.47 29.53 10.30
CA ASP A 151 -12.17 29.04 9.85
C ASP A 151 -12.22 28.24 8.55
N VAL A 152 -13.41 28.09 7.96
CA VAL A 152 -13.60 27.45 6.65
C VAL A 152 -13.37 28.46 5.53
N VAL A 153 -12.45 28.12 4.63
CA VAL A 153 -12.20 28.85 3.40
C VAL A 153 -13.24 28.44 2.37
N GLN A 154 -14.03 29.40 1.88
CA GLN A 154 -15.02 29.18 0.85
C GLN A 154 -14.49 29.68 -0.51
N VAL A 155 -14.61 28.86 -1.55
CA VAL A 155 -14.11 29.16 -2.90
C VAL A 155 -15.25 29.05 -3.90
N ASP A 156 -15.71 30.18 -4.41
CA ASP A 156 -16.75 30.23 -5.45
C ASP A 156 -16.11 30.17 -6.85
N LEU A 157 -16.28 29.02 -7.49
CA LEU A 157 -15.78 28.74 -8.83
C LEU A 157 -16.59 29.46 -9.92
N ASP A 158 -17.84 29.85 -9.66
CA ASP A 158 -18.66 30.58 -10.61
C ASP A 158 -18.23 32.07 -10.67
N THR A 159 -17.89 32.64 -9.51
CA THR A 159 -17.60 34.07 -9.39
C THR A 159 -16.12 34.42 -9.26
N ASN A 160 -15.22 33.42 -9.23
CA ASN A 160 -13.78 33.64 -9.00
C ASN A 160 -13.53 34.39 -7.67
N ALA A 161 -14.18 33.94 -6.60
CA ALA A 161 -14.07 34.55 -5.27
C ALA A 161 -13.55 33.54 -4.24
N ILE A 162 -12.60 33.97 -3.42
CA ILE A 162 -12.14 33.22 -2.24
C ILE A 162 -12.48 34.04 -1.00
N MET A 163 -13.21 33.45 -0.08
CA MET A 163 -13.64 34.07 1.18
C MET A 163 -12.94 33.35 2.33
N CYS A 164 -12.08 34.09 3.03
CA CYS A 164 -11.42 33.65 4.26
C CYS A 164 -10.93 34.87 5.06
N ALA A 165 -10.47 34.63 6.29
CA ALA A 165 -9.89 35.69 7.11
C ALA A 165 -8.69 36.36 6.41
N ALA A 166 -8.68 37.70 6.37
CA ALA A 166 -7.58 38.47 5.79
C ALA A 166 -6.21 38.13 6.43
N SER A 167 -6.20 37.82 7.73
CA SER A 167 -5.01 37.38 8.44
C SER A 167 -4.46 36.03 7.95
N LEU A 168 -5.32 35.12 7.48
CA LEU A 168 -4.91 33.86 6.86
C LEU A 168 -4.29 34.13 5.49
N ALA A 169 -4.97 34.89 4.63
CA ALA A 169 -4.49 35.22 3.29
C ALA A 169 -3.15 35.97 3.31
N ALA A 170 -2.97 36.91 4.25
CA ALA A 170 -1.73 37.67 4.42
C ALA A 170 -0.50 36.81 4.75
N ARG A 171 -0.69 35.61 5.33
CA ARG A 171 0.40 34.67 5.64
C ARG A 171 0.84 33.83 4.44
N LEU A 172 0.11 33.85 3.32
CA LEU A 172 0.40 33.05 2.13
C LEU A 172 1.47 33.70 1.25
N ASN A 173 2.62 34.01 1.84
CA ASN A 173 3.74 34.62 1.13
C ASN A 173 4.64 33.54 0.55
N LEU A 174 4.53 33.30 -0.75
CA LEU A 174 5.32 32.27 -1.44
C LEU A 174 6.68 32.82 -1.88
N PRO A 175 7.70 31.95 -2.09
CA PRO A 175 8.98 32.37 -2.68
C PRO A 175 8.79 33.12 -4.01
N GLN A 176 9.04 34.42 -4.01
CA GLN A 176 8.63 35.35 -5.08
C GLN A 176 9.10 34.95 -6.48
N ARG A 177 10.35 34.48 -6.62
CA ARG A 177 10.91 34.06 -7.91
C ARG A 177 10.18 32.85 -8.50
N GLN A 178 9.79 31.91 -7.64
CA GLN A 178 9.07 30.70 -8.00
C GLN A 178 7.62 31.03 -8.33
N PHE A 179 6.99 31.89 -7.51
CA PHE A 179 5.65 32.42 -7.76
C PHE A 179 5.55 33.10 -9.13
N HIS A 180 6.42 34.07 -9.45
CA HIS A 180 6.35 34.77 -10.74
C HIS A 180 6.48 33.82 -11.95
N LYS A 181 7.32 32.78 -11.83
CA LYS A 181 7.49 31.78 -12.89
C LYS A 181 6.25 30.89 -13.04
N LEU A 182 5.62 30.52 -11.92
CA LEU A 182 4.37 29.77 -11.91
C LEU A 182 3.26 30.61 -12.54
N TYR A 183 3.09 31.86 -12.06
CA TYR A 183 2.10 32.81 -12.55
C TYR A 183 2.18 32.97 -14.06
N LYS A 184 3.36 33.33 -14.61
CA LYS A 184 3.54 33.52 -16.07
C LYS A 184 3.16 32.29 -16.89
N ALA A 185 3.40 31.09 -16.35
CA ALA A 185 3.16 29.86 -17.07
C ALA A 185 1.67 29.49 -17.11
N ILE A 186 0.90 29.79 -16.06
CA ILE A 186 -0.51 29.37 -15.97
C ILE A 186 -1.49 30.47 -16.38
N ALA A 187 -1.14 31.75 -16.20
CA ALA A 187 -2.03 32.87 -16.46
C ALA A 187 -2.65 32.91 -17.88
N PRO A 188 -1.96 32.51 -18.96
CA PRO A 188 -2.57 32.42 -20.29
C PRO A 188 -3.75 31.47 -20.41
N PHE A 189 -3.84 30.48 -19.52
CA PHE A 189 -4.88 29.44 -19.52
C PHE A 189 -5.98 29.67 -18.46
N CYS A 190 -5.79 30.65 -17.59
CA CYS A 190 -6.70 30.95 -16.49
C CYS A 190 -7.93 31.75 -16.97
N ARG A 191 -8.88 32.07 -16.09
CA ARG A 191 -9.87 33.13 -16.31
C ARG A 191 -9.15 34.48 -16.36
N PRO A 192 -9.53 35.42 -17.24
CA PRO A 192 -8.98 36.78 -17.18
C PRO A 192 -9.36 37.44 -15.86
N PRO A 193 -8.51 38.31 -15.30
CA PRO A 193 -8.89 39.12 -14.15
C PRO A 193 -10.11 39.96 -14.55
N SER A 194 -11.16 39.98 -13.73
CA SER A 194 -12.32 40.86 -13.95
C SER A 194 -12.20 42.09 -13.05
N ALA A 195 -12.43 43.27 -13.62
CA ALA A 195 -12.48 44.53 -12.87
C ALA A 195 -13.70 44.60 -11.90
N ASP A 196 -14.75 43.81 -12.16
CA ASP A 196 -16.03 43.86 -11.46
C ASP A 196 -16.08 42.95 -10.21
N VAL A 197 -15.13 42.04 -10.05
CA VAL A 197 -14.98 41.30 -8.79
C VAL A 197 -14.25 42.23 -7.84
N ALA A 198 -15.01 43.02 -7.07
CA ALA A 198 -14.49 43.74 -5.92
C ALA A 198 -13.70 42.74 -5.07
N GLY A 199 -12.37 42.75 -5.22
CA GLY A 199 -11.51 41.69 -4.72
C GLY A 199 -11.87 41.40 -3.27
N SER A 200 -12.23 40.15 -2.97
CA SER A 200 -12.57 39.76 -1.60
C SER A 200 -11.49 40.25 -0.65
N ASP A 201 -11.81 40.45 0.63
CA ASP A 201 -10.80 40.91 1.59
C ASP A 201 -9.60 39.94 1.66
N ALA A 202 -9.82 38.66 1.37
CA ALA A 202 -8.76 37.67 1.17
C ALA A 202 -7.89 37.98 -0.05
N ALA A 203 -8.48 38.26 -1.22
CA ALA A 203 -7.73 38.60 -2.43
C ALA A 203 -6.91 39.89 -2.26
N ARG A 204 -7.43 40.89 -1.55
CA ARG A 204 -6.69 42.12 -1.20
C ARG A 204 -5.56 41.88 -0.20
N ALA A 205 -5.77 40.96 0.73
CA ALA A 205 -4.77 40.61 1.74
C ALA A 205 -3.69 39.65 1.22
N PHE A 206 -3.91 38.96 0.09
CA PHE A 206 -2.94 38.06 -0.51
C PHE A 206 -1.67 38.82 -0.93
N PRO A 207 -0.48 38.50 -0.37
CA PRO A 207 0.69 39.35 -0.49
C PRO A 207 1.45 39.19 -1.81
N MET A 208 0.90 38.43 -2.77
CA MET A 208 1.56 38.09 -4.03
C MET A 208 0.93 38.87 -5.19
N ALA A 209 1.74 39.69 -5.86
CA ALA A 209 1.31 40.45 -7.03
C ALA A 209 1.79 39.78 -8.33
N PRO A 210 1.03 39.90 -9.44
CA PRO A 210 1.49 39.46 -10.74
C PRO A 210 2.86 40.06 -11.12
N PRO A 211 3.66 39.36 -11.94
CA PRO A 211 4.95 39.89 -12.39
C PRO A 211 4.79 41.25 -13.10
N PRO A 212 5.64 42.24 -12.80
CA PRO A 212 5.49 43.61 -13.32
C PRO A 212 5.67 43.73 -14.84
N ASP A 213 6.37 42.77 -15.45
CA ASP A 213 6.62 42.73 -16.90
C ASP A 213 5.52 42.00 -17.68
N MET A 214 4.46 41.56 -17.01
CA MET A 214 3.40 40.80 -17.64
C MET A 214 2.18 41.69 -17.87
N VAL A 215 1.80 41.85 -19.14
CA VAL A 215 0.58 42.54 -19.55
C VAL A 215 -0.56 41.52 -19.61
N LEU A 216 -1.55 41.65 -18.74
CA LEU A 216 -2.79 40.87 -18.81
C LEU A 216 -3.78 41.64 -19.68
N GLU A 217 -4.08 41.13 -20.87
CA GLU A 217 -5.17 41.67 -21.67
C GLU A 217 -6.50 41.32 -21.00
N GLU A 218 -7.17 42.33 -20.43
CA GLU A 218 -8.51 42.21 -19.82
C GLU A 218 -9.57 41.76 -20.83
N SER A 219 -9.32 41.96 -22.13
CA SER A 219 -10.27 41.74 -23.23
C SER A 219 -9.89 40.57 -24.15
N ALA A 220 -8.83 39.82 -23.85
CA ALA A 220 -8.43 38.70 -24.70
C ALA A 220 -9.52 37.62 -24.68
N SER A 221 -10.15 37.37 -25.83
CA SER A 221 -11.07 36.26 -26.03
C SER A 221 -10.32 34.94 -25.86
N ARG A 222 -10.30 34.39 -24.65
CA ARG A 222 -9.76 33.06 -24.38
C ARG A 222 -10.76 32.03 -24.89
N LEU A 223 -10.27 31.05 -25.64
CA LEU A 223 -11.08 29.92 -26.10
C LEU A 223 -11.69 29.22 -24.89
N THR A 224 -12.99 29.02 -24.92
CA THR A 224 -13.70 28.16 -23.97
C THR A 224 -13.19 26.72 -24.11
N LEU A 225 -13.41 25.90 -23.08
CA LEU A 225 -13.07 24.47 -23.17
C LEU A 225 -13.75 23.79 -24.34
N ALA A 226 -14.95 24.19 -24.75
CA ALA A 226 -15.62 23.59 -25.90
C ALA A 226 -14.89 23.91 -27.22
N GLU A 227 -14.30 25.11 -27.33
CA GLU A 227 -13.65 25.61 -28.55
C GLU A 227 -12.19 25.15 -28.70
N MET A 228 -11.53 24.75 -27.61
CA MET A 228 -10.15 24.27 -27.68
C MET A 228 -10.04 23.01 -28.56
N SER A 229 -8.93 22.84 -29.29
CA SER A 229 -8.61 21.54 -29.87
C SER A 229 -8.07 20.59 -28.79
N GLU A 230 -8.13 19.27 -29.02
CA GLU A 230 -7.56 18.29 -28.09
C GLU A 230 -6.05 18.48 -27.91
N GLU A 231 -5.34 18.78 -29.00
CA GLU A 231 -3.92 19.09 -28.98
C GLU A 231 -3.61 20.35 -28.14
N ALA A 232 -4.40 21.42 -28.32
CA ALA A 232 -4.24 22.64 -27.54
C ALA A 232 -4.50 22.41 -26.05
N ALA A 233 -5.53 21.63 -25.70
CA ALA A 233 -5.83 21.24 -24.33
C ALA A 233 -4.67 20.43 -23.71
N ASN A 234 -4.18 19.40 -24.41
CA ASN A 234 -3.07 18.56 -23.94
C ASN A 234 -1.78 19.37 -23.73
N LYS A 235 -1.51 20.32 -24.64
CA LYS A 235 -0.38 21.26 -24.50
C LYS A 235 -0.54 22.15 -23.26
N ALA A 236 -1.72 22.74 -23.06
CA ALA A 236 -2.01 23.57 -21.88
C ALA A 236 -1.83 22.77 -20.58
N ILE A 237 -2.43 21.58 -20.50
CA ILE A 237 -2.31 20.66 -19.35
C ILE A 237 -0.83 20.37 -19.06
N THR A 238 -0.05 20.04 -20.08
CA THR A 238 1.39 19.75 -19.94
C THR A 238 2.17 20.95 -19.40
N VAL A 239 1.88 22.17 -19.91
CA VAL A 239 2.54 23.40 -19.46
C VAL A 239 2.22 23.68 -17.99
N ILE A 240 0.93 23.59 -17.62
CA ILE A 240 0.44 23.83 -16.27
C ILE A 240 1.03 22.83 -15.28
N LYS A 241 0.87 21.53 -15.54
CA LYS A 241 1.42 20.45 -14.73
C LYS A 241 2.93 20.61 -14.53
N GLY A 242 3.65 20.91 -15.61
CA GLY A 242 5.07 21.20 -15.56
C GLY A 242 5.42 22.45 -14.76
N ALA A 243 4.56 23.47 -14.71
CA ALA A 243 4.80 24.70 -13.95
C ALA A 243 4.75 24.47 -12.44
N PHE A 244 3.72 23.78 -11.95
CA PHE A 244 3.60 23.39 -10.53
C PHE A 244 4.72 22.43 -10.12
N LEU A 245 5.01 21.41 -10.93
CA LEU A 245 6.14 20.50 -10.69
C LEU A 245 7.48 21.25 -10.61
N ARG A 246 7.72 22.22 -11.50
CA ARG A 246 8.94 23.06 -11.46
C ARG A 246 9.01 23.95 -10.23
N PHE A 247 7.86 24.41 -9.71
CA PHE A 247 7.80 25.14 -8.44
C PHE A 247 8.26 24.22 -7.31
N MET A 248 7.64 23.03 -7.17
CA MET A 248 7.96 22.06 -6.12
C MET A 248 9.41 21.59 -6.19
N ALA A 249 9.88 21.21 -7.37
CA ALA A 249 11.28 20.83 -7.59
C ALA A 249 12.25 21.99 -7.32
N SER A 250 11.78 23.25 -7.39
CA SER A 250 12.62 24.41 -7.04
C SER A 250 12.75 24.63 -5.54
N ILE A 251 11.67 24.43 -4.78
CA ILE A 251 11.71 24.63 -3.33
C ILE A 251 12.35 23.43 -2.62
N MET A 252 12.21 22.22 -3.16
CA MET A 252 12.81 21.00 -2.63
C MET A 252 14.16 20.65 -3.27
N ALA A 253 14.74 21.51 -4.12
CA ALA A 253 16.01 21.20 -4.79
C ALA A 253 17.12 20.91 -3.76
N GLY A 254 17.69 19.70 -3.74
CA GLY A 254 18.72 19.32 -2.76
C GLY A 254 18.18 19.12 -1.33
N TYR A 255 16.90 18.77 -1.18
CA TYR A 255 16.32 18.42 0.13
C TYR A 255 17.06 17.26 0.80
N GLN A 256 17.70 16.38 0.02
CA GLN A 256 18.49 15.25 0.53
C GLN A 256 19.65 15.70 1.42
N GLU A 257 20.26 16.86 1.13
CA GLU A 257 21.34 17.45 1.96
C GLU A 257 20.83 18.06 3.27
N LEU A 258 19.52 18.25 3.37
CA LEU A 258 18.83 18.79 4.54
C LEU A 258 18.27 17.66 5.42
N MET A 259 18.41 16.40 4.99
CA MET A 259 18.06 15.24 5.81
C MET A 259 19.15 15.01 6.86
N ILE A 260 18.79 15.11 8.14
CA ILE A 260 19.68 15.01 9.28
C ILE A 260 19.31 13.83 10.18
N VAL A 261 20.23 13.45 11.06
CA VAL A 261 19.91 12.59 12.21
C VAL A 261 19.54 13.51 13.37
N PRO A 262 18.34 13.37 13.96
CA PRO A 262 17.94 14.21 15.09
C PRO A 262 18.86 13.98 16.30
N PRO A 263 19.02 14.99 17.19
CA PRO A 263 19.76 14.83 18.43
C PRO A 263 19.21 13.68 19.29
N SER A 264 20.11 12.97 19.98
CA SER A 264 19.78 11.81 20.84
C SER A 264 18.82 12.13 21.99
N GLU A 265 18.58 13.41 22.30
CA GLU A 265 17.62 13.85 23.31
C GLU A 265 16.16 13.62 22.90
N ILE A 266 15.89 13.57 21.58
CA ILE A 266 14.55 13.30 21.03
C ILE A 266 14.31 11.80 21.08
N LYS A 267 13.53 11.35 22.08
CA LYS A 267 13.29 9.93 22.34
C LYS A 267 12.45 9.22 21.26
N LEU A 268 11.51 9.94 20.67
CA LEU A 268 10.59 9.43 19.64
C LEU A 268 10.53 10.47 18.51
N PRO A 269 11.55 10.53 17.64
CA PRO A 269 11.59 11.52 16.57
C PRO A 269 10.51 11.22 15.52
N ALA A 270 9.72 12.22 15.18
CA ALA A 270 8.83 12.20 14.03
C ALA A 270 9.63 12.41 12.74
N ALA A 271 9.03 12.15 11.57
CA ALA A 271 9.72 12.30 10.29
C ALA A 271 10.30 13.72 10.07
N ILE A 272 9.60 14.75 10.55
CA ILE A 272 10.05 16.15 10.46
C ILE A 272 11.34 16.41 11.24
N ASP A 273 11.62 15.66 12.32
CA ASP A 273 12.85 15.82 13.11
C ASP A 273 14.10 15.36 12.33
N PHE A 274 13.91 14.61 11.24
CA PHE A 274 14.97 14.21 10.32
C PHE A 274 15.21 15.23 9.21
N PHE A 275 14.59 16.41 9.26
CA PHE A 275 14.73 17.45 8.23
C PHE A 275 15.12 18.80 8.85
N ASP A 276 16.22 19.39 8.38
CA ASP A 276 16.68 20.71 8.84
C ASP A 276 15.83 21.84 8.22
N VAL A 277 14.66 22.07 8.81
CA VAL A 277 13.70 23.11 8.40
C VAL A 277 14.35 24.50 8.44
N LYS A 278 15.18 24.79 9.45
CA LYS A 278 15.84 26.11 9.60
C LYS A 278 16.78 26.37 8.43
N ARG A 279 17.65 25.42 8.10
CA ARG A 279 18.57 25.54 6.97
C ARG A 279 17.84 25.53 5.64
N TRP A 280 16.73 24.81 5.52
CA TRP A 280 15.88 24.83 4.33
C TRP A 280 15.28 26.22 4.10
N MET A 281 14.64 26.81 5.12
CA MET A 281 14.01 28.15 5.02
C MET A 281 15.04 29.24 4.72
N ALA A 282 16.25 29.14 5.28
CA ALA A 282 17.33 30.11 5.04
C ALA A 282 17.77 30.21 3.56
N ARG A 283 17.36 29.28 2.70
CA ARG A 283 17.66 29.31 1.25
C ARG A 283 16.77 30.27 0.47
N PHE A 284 15.67 30.73 1.07
CA PHE A 284 14.72 31.63 0.44
C PHE A 284 14.90 33.03 0.99
N ASN A 285 14.96 34.00 0.07
CA ASN A 285 15.01 35.41 0.43
C ASN A 285 13.58 35.95 0.45
N GLY A 286 13.28 36.84 1.40
CA GLY A 286 12.01 37.54 1.49
C GLY A 286 11.04 36.98 2.53
N PRO A 287 9.86 37.60 2.69
CA PRO A 287 8.92 37.36 3.78
C PRO A 287 8.09 36.07 3.62
N CYS A 288 8.71 34.96 3.19
CA CYS A 288 8.05 33.67 2.96
C CYS A 288 8.28 32.63 4.08
N SER A 289 8.98 33.02 5.15
CA SER A 289 9.29 32.13 6.29
C SER A 289 8.05 31.54 6.93
N ASP A 290 7.01 32.34 7.11
CA ASP A 290 5.81 31.93 7.84
C ASP A 290 5.06 30.85 7.06
N TRP A 291 4.88 31.07 5.75
CA TRP A 291 4.29 30.08 4.86
C TRP A 291 5.13 28.79 4.81
N LEU A 292 6.45 28.89 4.65
CA LEU A 292 7.35 27.73 4.63
C LEU A 292 7.30 26.95 5.94
N SER A 293 7.21 27.64 7.08
CA SER A 293 7.12 27.02 8.40
C SER A 293 5.80 26.25 8.57
N ILE A 294 4.67 26.85 8.16
CA ILE A 294 3.37 26.17 8.21
C ILE A 294 3.36 24.96 7.27
N PHE A 295 3.89 25.15 6.05
CA PHE A 295 3.98 24.07 5.07
C PHE A 295 4.86 22.91 5.55
N ALA A 296 6.03 23.18 6.15
CA ALA A 296 6.89 22.13 6.70
C ALA A 296 6.25 21.36 7.87
N ALA A 297 5.33 21.99 8.61
CA ALA A 297 4.58 21.36 9.69
C ALA A 297 3.36 20.56 9.22
N SER A 298 3.05 20.57 7.92
CA SER A 298 1.88 19.88 7.36
C SER A 298 2.02 18.34 7.39
N GLN A 299 0.90 17.63 7.48
CA GLN A 299 0.87 16.18 7.34
C GLN A 299 1.35 15.73 5.95
N SER A 300 1.05 16.50 4.90
CA SER A 300 1.52 16.24 3.54
C SER A 300 3.05 16.28 3.44
N PHE A 301 3.71 17.22 4.14
CA PHE A 301 5.16 17.30 4.21
C PHE A 301 5.75 16.17 5.03
N THR A 302 5.11 15.81 6.15
CA THR A 302 5.46 14.62 6.94
C THR A 302 5.43 13.36 6.07
N GLN A 303 4.33 13.10 5.36
CA GLN A 303 4.19 11.95 4.45
C GLN A 303 5.25 11.97 3.35
N PHE A 304 5.59 13.14 2.80
CA PHE A 304 6.67 13.29 1.85
C PHE A 304 8.00 12.80 2.45
N LEU A 305 8.35 13.19 3.68
CA LEU A 305 9.57 12.74 4.35
C LEU A 305 9.52 11.24 4.64
N GLU A 306 8.39 10.73 5.14
CA GLU A 306 8.21 9.32 5.47
C GLU A 306 8.40 8.41 4.26
N ALA A 307 7.83 8.75 3.10
CA ALA A 307 8.02 8.01 1.86
C ALA A 307 9.50 7.90 1.44
N ARG A 308 10.36 8.79 1.95
CA ARG A 308 11.79 8.87 1.63
C ARG A 308 12.67 8.29 2.75
N LEU A 309 12.17 8.28 3.99
CA LEU A 309 12.82 7.66 5.14
C LEU A 309 12.54 6.16 5.22
N ALA A 310 11.34 5.71 4.84
CA ALA A 310 10.88 4.35 4.98
C ALA A 310 11.79 3.30 4.27
N PRO A 311 11.89 2.08 4.82
CA PRO A 311 12.65 1.01 4.22
C PRO A 311 11.90 0.47 2.99
N ARG A 312 12.49 0.65 1.81
CA ARG A 312 12.05 0.01 0.56
C ARG A 312 13.29 -0.38 -0.25
N ASP A 313 13.30 -1.61 -0.78
CA ASP A 313 14.36 -2.12 -1.65
C ASP A 313 14.35 -1.42 -3.01
N VAL A 314 13.16 -1.08 -3.50
CA VAL A 314 12.93 -0.27 -4.70
C VAL A 314 12.20 1.01 -4.29
N PRO A 315 12.75 2.21 -4.54
CA PRO A 315 12.06 3.45 -4.24
C PRO A 315 10.76 3.54 -5.05
N GLU A 316 9.73 4.15 -4.48
CA GLU A 316 8.47 4.39 -5.19
C GLU A 316 8.71 5.19 -6.47
N LEU A 317 7.98 4.87 -7.54
CA LEU A 317 8.13 5.53 -8.85
C LEU A 317 7.98 7.06 -8.75
N ASP A 318 7.04 7.54 -7.93
CA ASP A 318 6.81 8.96 -7.71
C ASP A 318 8.00 9.66 -7.03
N VAL A 319 8.66 8.97 -6.09
CA VAL A 319 9.88 9.46 -5.44
C VAL A 319 11.01 9.56 -6.46
N VAL A 320 11.19 8.53 -7.28
CA VAL A 320 12.20 8.50 -8.35
C VAL A 320 11.95 9.60 -9.37
N PHE A 321 10.71 9.71 -9.85
CA PHE A 321 10.29 10.71 -10.83
C PHE A 321 10.55 12.14 -10.34
N PHE A 322 10.18 12.44 -9.08
CA PHE A 322 10.42 13.75 -8.50
C PHE A 322 11.91 14.05 -8.32
N ASN A 323 12.70 13.07 -7.88
CA ASN A 323 14.13 13.25 -7.70
C ASN A 323 14.85 13.46 -9.05
N GLU A 324 14.54 12.67 -10.07
CA GLU A 324 15.06 12.89 -11.42
C GLU A 324 14.65 14.26 -11.98
N THR A 325 13.47 14.77 -11.60
CA THR A 325 13.02 16.12 -11.99
C THR A 325 13.89 17.20 -11.37
N ILE A 326 14.29 17.04 -10.10
CA ILE A 326 15.26 17.91 -9.42
C ILE A 326 16.62 17.82 -10.13
N ASP A 327 17.09 16.61 -10.41
CA ASP A 327 18.39 16.37 -11.07
C ASP A 327 18.44 17.03 -12.45
N ALA A 328 17.41 16.84 -13.28
CA ALA A 328 17.30 17.48 -14.59
C ALA A 328 17.27 19.02 -14.48
N LYS A 329 16.70 19.57 -13.41
CA LYS A 329 16.74 21.02 -13.13
C LYS A 329 18.15 21.47 -12.76
N LEU A 330 18.83 20.77 -11.84
CA LEU A 330 20.19 21.11 -11.39
C LEU A 330 21.19 21.02 -12.54
N ALA A 331 21.09 20.02 -13.41
CA ALA A 331 21.91 19.85 -14.60
C ALA A 331 21.83 21.04 -15.58
N ARG A 332 20.67 21.70 -15.66
CA ARG A 332 20.45 22.88 -16.52
C ARG A 332 21.02 24.18 -15.91
N SER A 333 21.31 24.20 -14.61
CA SER A 333 21.86 25.37 -13.94
C SER A 333 23.36 25.53 -14.26
N ALA A 334 23.77 26.73 -14.68
CA ALA A 334 25.13 27.02 -15.15
C ALA A 334 26.25 26.68 -14.14
N LYS A 335 25.93 26.61 -12.84
CA LYS A 335 26.88 26.24 -11.77
C LYS A 335 27.28 24.75 -11.76
N HIS A 336 26.45 23.84 -12.30
CA HIS A 336 26.68 22.39 -12.23
C HIS A 336 27.15 21.75 -13.55
N LYS A 337 27.29 22.54 -14.63
CA LYS A 337 27.67 22.05 -15.96
C LYS A 337 29.07 21.42 -16.04
N LEU A 338 29.94 21.65 -15.06
CA LEU A 338 31.34 21.22 -15.10
C LEU A 338 31.60 19.84 -14.44
N PHE A 339 30.69 19.28 -13.62
CA PHE A 339 31.04 18.13 -12.76
C PHE A 339 29.99 17.04 -12.54
N ALA A 340 28.81 17.05 -13.17
CA ALA A 340 27.87 15.94 -13.01
C ALA A 340 26.98 15.70 -14.25
N LYS A 341 27.10 14.51 -14.86
CA LYS A 341 26.07 13.95 -15.74
C LYS A 341 25.07 13.21 -14.85
N TYR A 342 23.98 13.87 -14.49
CA TYR A 342 22.88 13.22 -13.79
C TYR A 342 22.13 12.30 -14.76
N SER A 343 22.09 11.01 -14.48
CA SER A 343 21.31 10.04 -15.24
C SER A 343 19.84 10.17 -14.86
N THR A 344 18.96 10.41 -15.83
CA THR A 344 17.50 10.55 -15.61
C THR A 344 16.72 9.55 -16.50
N PRO A 345 16.96 8.23 -16.31
CA PRO A 345 16.38 7.19 -17.15
C PRO A 345 14.86 7.19 -17.08
N LEU A 346 14.25 7.33 -15.89
CA LEU A 346 12.79 7.31 -15.77
C LEU A 346 12.19 8.47 -16.58
N LEU A 347 12.68 9.70 -16.41
CA LEU A 347 12.19 10.86 -17.16
C LEU A 347 12.38 10.72 -18.67
N THR A 348 13.53 10.19 -19.11
CA THR A 348 13.90 10.15 -20.52
C THR A 348 13.29 8.99 -21.28
N THR A 349 13.16 7.81 -20.67
CA THR A 349 12.73 6.58 -21.34
C THR A 349 11.37 6.06 -20.87
N GLY A 350 10.83 6.60 -19.77
CA GLY A 350 9.61 6.06 -19.16
C GLY A 350 9.84 4.78 -18.37
N GLN A 351 11.10 4.35 -18.22
CA GLN A 351 11.47 3.11 -17.54
C GLN A 351 12.54 3.37 -16.49
N MET A 352 12.44 2.72 -15.34
CA MET A 352 13.53 2.70 -14.37
C MET A 352 14.76 2.01 -14.98
N ALA A 353 15.96 2.49 -14.63
CA ALA A 353 17.18 1.79 -14.99
C ALA A 353 17.21 0.39 -14.36
N VAL A 354 17.80 -0.57 -15.08
CA VAL A 354 17.94 -1.98 -14.63
C VAL A 354 18.64 -2.07 -13.27
N ALA A 355 19.56 -1.14 -12.98
CA ALA A 355 20.29 -1.07 -11.72
C ALA A 355 19.58 -0.22 -10.64
N GLY A 356 18.34 0.24 -10.87
CA GLY A 356 17.59 1.10 -9.95
C GLY A 356 17.90 2.60 -10.09
N TYR A 357 17.35 3.42 -9.19
CA TYR A 357 17.61 4.86 -9.16
C TYR A 357 19.04 5.14 -8.70
N MET A 358 19.79 5.92 -9.50
CA MET A 358 21.23 6.17 -9.31
C MET A 358 21.57 7.51 -8.63
N GLY A 359 20.57 8.35 -8.36
CA GLY A 359 20.79 9.67 -7.75
C GLY A 359 20.91 9.62 -6.23
N GLN A 360 21.12 10.78 -5.60
CA GLN A 360 21.22 10.86 -4.14
C GLN A 360 19.88 10.50 -3.47
N LEU A 361 19.91 9.44 -2.66
CA LEU A 361 18.85 9.06 -1.73
C LEU A 361 19.11 9.68 -0.36
N VAL A 362 18.09 9.66 0.51
CA VAL A 362 18.20 10.07 1.92
C VAL A 362 19.37 9.34 2.60
N PRO A 363 20.21 10.04 3.40
CA PRO A 363 21.35 9.42 4.08
C PRO A 363 20.95 8.17 4.85
N THR A 364 21.71 7.09 4.67
CA THR A 364 21.46 5.79 5.33
C THR A 364 21.34 5.95 6.84
N ALA A 365 22.14 6.82 7.46
CA ALA A 365 22.09 7.09 8.90
C ALA A 365 20.72 7.64 9.37
N ALA A 366 20.11 8.55 8.62
CA ALA A 366 18.79 9.10 8.94
C ALA A 366 17.71 8.03 8.83
N ARG A 367 17.74 7.22 7.76
CA ARG A 367 16.82 6.08 7.57
C ARG A 367 16.96 5.06 8.70
N THR A 368 18.20 4.73 9.10
CA THR A 368 18.47 3.79 10.19
C THR A 368 17.88 4.27 11.51
N VAL A 369 18.09 5.54 11.87
CA VAL A 369 17.59 6.09 13.15
C VAL A 369 16.07 6.25 13.13
N TYR A 370 15.47 6.66 12.01
CA TYR A 370 14.02 6.70 11.85
C TYR A 370 13.40 5.30 12.00
N ASN A 371 13.97 4.29 11.34
CA ASN A 371 13.50 2.91 11.46
C ASN A 371 13.65 2.37 12.89
N ALA A 372 14.77 2.66 13.56
CA ALA A 372 14.96 2.29 14.96
C ALA A 372 13.94 2.97 15.88
N SER A 373 13.53 4.22 15.59
CA SER A 373 12.51 4.93 16.35
C SER A 373 11.09 4.39 16.16
N LEU A 374 10.79 3.80 14.99
CA LEU A 374 9.53 3.09 14.76
C LEU A 374 9.46 1.75 15.53
N ILE A 375 10.61 1.22 15.95
CA ILE A 375 10.76 -0.06 16.64
C ILE A 375 11.11 0.21 18.11
N ALA A 376 10.14 0.69 18.88
CA ALA A 376 10.20 0.63 20.34
C ALA A 376 10.04 -0.83 20.82
N ALA A 377 11.07 -1.67 20.57
CA ALA A 377 11.13 -3.06 21.00
C ALA A 377 12.00 -3.20 22.27
N ARG A 378 11.62 -4.15 23.12
CA ARG A 378 12.30 -4.51 24.38
C ARG A 378 13.83 -4.71 24.19
N PRO A 379 14.65 -4.47 25.24
CA PRO A 379 16.09 -4.71 25.17
C PRO A 379 16.39 -6.17 24.76
N VAL A 380 17.45 -6.37 23.96
CA VAL A 380 17.79 -7.62 23.25
C VAL A 380 17.72 -8.88 24.13
N GLN A 381 18.09 -8.77 25.40
CA GLN A 381 18.08 -9.88 26.38
C GLN A 381 16.68 -10.30 26.87
N SER A 382 15.62 -9.58 26.48
CA SER A 382 14.23 -9.79 26.94
C SER A 382 13.23 -9.94 25.80
N GLN A 383 13.73 -10.16 24.58
CA GLN A 383 12.91 -10.34 23.39
C GLN A 383 12.23 -11.71 23.41
N GLN A 384 10.95 -11.73 23.05
CA GLN A 384 10.15 -12.92 22.83
C GLN A 384 10.65 -13.62 21.56
N GLN A 385 11.03 -14.90 21.69
CA GLN A 385 11.33 -15.77 20.56
C GLN A 385 10.03 -16.20 19.85
N VAL A 386 10.10 -16.50 18.57
CA VAL A 386 9.04 -17.11 17.77
C VAL A 386 9.47 -18.52 17.37
N GLY A 387 8.63 -19.51 17.67
CA GLY A 387 8.82 -20.88 17.19
C GLY A 387 8.32 -21.02 15.76
N LEU A 388 9.10 -21.65 14.88
CA LEU A 388 8.72 -21.96 13.50
C LEU A 388 8.67 -23.47 13.30
N LEU A 389 7.47 -24.02 13.07
CA LEU A 389 7.27 -25.43 12.79
C LEU A 389 7.08 -25.67 11.29
N LEU A 390 7.98 -26.44 10.68
CA LEU A 390 7.94 -26.78 9.25
C LEU A 390 7.38 -28.20 9.07
N VAL A 391 6.15 -28.29 8.54
CA VAL A 391 5.44 -29.55 8.23
C VAL A 391 5.46 -29.76 6.71
N MET A 392 6.53 -30.40 6.22
CA MET A 392 6.73 -30.57 4.78
C MET A 392 6.00 -31.81 4.25
N GLY A 393 5.41 -31.72 3.06
CA GLY A 393 4.67 -32.78 2.38
C GLY A 393 5.56 -33.68 1.52
N SER A 394 4.99 -34.78 1.00
CA SER A 394 5.67 -35.68 0.04
C SER A 394 6.98 -36.31 0.53
N GLY A 395 7.19 -36.45 1.85
CA GLY A 395 8.46 -36.94 2.39
C GLY A 395 9.68 -36.10 1.99
N LEU A 396 9.51 -34.81 1.64
CA LEU A 396 10.62 -33.92 1.26
C LEU A 396 11.71 -33.86 2.34
N GLN A 397 11.33 -33.96 3.62
CA GLN A 397 12.25 -34.04 4.74
C GLN A 397 13.12 -35.32 4.76
N GLU A 398 12.66 -36.41 4.16
CA GLU A 398 13.42 -37.68 4.03
C GLU A 398 14.17 -37.74 2.70
N ASN A 399 13.52 -37.33 1.61
CA ASN A 399 14.01 -37.47 0.24
C ASN A 399 14.94 -36.33 -0.18
N GLU A 400 14.69 -35.11 0.32
CA GLU A 400 15.43 -33.90 -0.04
C GLU A 400 15.74 -33.01 1.20
N PRO A 401 16.38 -33.56 2.25
CA PRO A 401 16.63 -32.84 3.50
C PRO A 401 17.43 -31.54 3.31
N GLU A 402 18.32 -31.50 2.32
CA GLU A 402 19.07 -30.30 1.96
C GLU A 402 18.18 -29.17 1.42
N GLN A 403 17.13 -29.49 0.66
CA GLN A 403 16.19 -28.47 0.17
C GLN A 403 15.36 -27.88 1.31
N VAL A 404 14.92 -28.70 2.25
CA VAL A 404 14.16 -28.23 3.43
C VAL A 404 15.05 -27.38 4.33
N ALA A 405 16.31 -27.77 4.54
CA ALA A 405 17.30 -26.98 5.27
C ALA A 405 17.60 -25.65 4.58
N ALA A 406 17.79 -25.65 3.26
CA ALA A 406 18.01 -24.43 2.47
C ALA A 406 16.80 -23.50 2.53
N PHE A 407 15.59 -24.05 2.51
CA PHE A 407 14.36 -23.28 2.67
C PHE A 407 14.26 -22.65 4.06
N ALA A 408 14.53 -23.39 5.13
CA ALA A 408 14.55 -22.86 6.49
C ALA A 408 15.60 -21.72 6.64
N ALA A 409 16.77 -21.88 6.03
CA ALA A 409 17.80 -20.84 6.01
C ALA A 409 17.35 -19.60 5.22
N ALA A 410 16.71 -19.77 4.06
CA ALA A 410 16.17 -18.68 3.26
C ALA A 410 15.05 -17.92 3.99
N LEU A 411 14.14 -18.64 4.66
CA LEU A 411 13.11 -18.05 5.52
C LEU A 411 13.73 -17.23 6.65
N LYS A 412 14.79 -17.74 7.29
CA LYS A 412 15.50 -17.03 8.35
C LYS A 412 16.21 -15.78 7.81
N GLN A 413 16.74 -15.83 6.59
CA GLN A 413 17.35 -14.67 5.92
C GLN A 413 16.30 -13.62 5.51
N GLU A 414 15.16 -14.03 4.98
CA GLU A 414 14.03 -13.12 4.70
C GLU A 414 13.43 -12.52 5.97
N PHE A 415 13.29 -13.31 7.03
CA PHE A 415 12.90 -12.82 8.35
C PHE A 415 13.92 -11.83 8.91
N ALA A 416 15.22 -12.13 8.80
CA ALA A 416 16.30 -11.20 9.13
C ALA A 416 16.15 -9.90 8.34
N ARG A 417 15.90 -9.98 7.03
CA ARG A 417 15.71 -8.82 6.15
C ARG A 417 14.58 -7.92 6.64
N ASN A 418 13.44 -8.49 7.00
CA ASN A 418 12.31 -7.75 7.55
C ASN A 418 12.61 -7.11 8.92
N LEU A 419 13.68 -7.54 9.59
CA LEU A 419 14.09 -7.10 10.92
C LEU A 419 15.48 -6.44 10.95
N LEU A 420 16.12 -6.19 9.81
CA LEU A 420 17.52 -5.70 9.68
C LEU A 420 17.80 -4.39 10.43
N TRP A 421 16.75 -3.67 10.81
CA TRP A 421 16.78 -2.35 11.43
C TRP A 421 16.40 -2.37 12.92
N SER A 422 16.04 -3.54 13.44
CA SER A 422 15.88 -3.82 14.86
C SER A 422 17.21 -4.40 15.38
N ARG A 423 17.72 -3.97 16.54
CA ARG A 423 18.92 -4.58 17.17
C ARG A 423 18.57 -5.99 17.66
N VAL A 424 18.32 -6.92 16.75
CA VAL A 424 17.80 -8.26 17.04
C VAL A 424 18.86 -9.28 16.67
N ASP A 425 19.16 -10.18 17.60
CA ASP A 425 19.86 -11.40 17.27
C ASP A 425 18.85 -12.34 16.58
N VAL A 426 18.93 -12.42 15.25
CA VAL A 426 18.01 -13.24 14.45
C VAL A 426 18.11 -14.73 14.81
N ASN A 427 19.27 -15.18 15.31
CA ASN A 427 19.42 -16.56 15.77
C ASN A 427 18.68 -16.80 17.09
N ALA A 428 18.56 -15.77 17.93
CA ALA A 428 17.75 -15.81 19.14
C ALA A 428 16.26 -15.55 18.85
N ALA A 429 15.91 -14.79 17.80
CA ALA A 429 14.53 -14.37 17.54
C ALA A 429 13.63 -15.44 16.92
N LEU A 430 14.18 -16.32 16.07
CA LEU A 430 13.42 -17.33 15.33
C LEU A 430 14.03 -18.71 15.55
N LEU A 431 13.22 -19.63 16.07
CA LEU A 431 13.61 -21.01 16.35
C LEU A 431 12.92 -21.98 15.37
N PRO A 432 13.58 -22.34 14.25
CA PRO A 432 13.02 -23.28 13.28
C PRO A 432 13.14 -24.73 13.76
N HIS A 433 12.10 -25.52 13.51
CA HIS A 433 12.06 -26.95 13.75
C HIS A 433 11.31 -27.65 12.60
N VAL A 434 11.98 -28.63 11.97
CA VAL A 434 11.39 -29.45 10.90
C VAL A 434 10.76 -30.69 11.52
N VAL A 435 9.50 -30.96 11.19
CA VAL A 435 8.79 -32.14 11.67
C VAL A 435 9.30 -33.37 10.95
N ALA A 436 9.87 -34.29 11.71
CA ALA A 436 10.28 -35.60 11.21
C ALA A 436 9.08 -36.55 11.24
N TRP A 437 8.53 -36.84 10.06
CA TRP A 437 7.49 -37.85 9.85
C TRP A 437 7.78 -38.59 8.54
N ARG A 438 7.28 -39.82 8.46
CA ARG A 438 7.56 -40.72 7.33
C ARG A 438 6.34 -40.87 6.43
N SER A 439 6.55 -40.65 5.13
CA SER A 439 5.53 -40.97 4.12
C SER A 439 5.48 -42.49 3.93
N MET A 440 4.27 -43.02 3.72
CA MET A 440 4.09 -44.44 3.42
C MET A 440 4.49 -44.73 1.97
N GLY A 441 5.81 -44.81 1.76
CA GLY A 441 6.52 -45.40 0.63
C GLY A 441 5.77 -45.51 -0.71
N ALA A 442 5.74 -44.43 -1.49
CA ALA A 442 5.19 -44.48 -2.86
C ALA A 442 5.95 -45.39 -3.83
N GLU A 443 7.18 -45.79 -3.50
CA GLU A 443 8.06 -46.53 -4.40
C GLU A 443 7.63 -47.99 -4.62
N HIS A 444 6.69 -48.51 -3.82
CA HIS A 444 6.30 -49.92 -3.82
C HIS A 444 4.80 -50.17 -3.99
N HIS A 445 3.99 -49.13 -4.17
CA HIS A 445 2.55 -49.32 -4.29
C HIS A 445 2.17 -49.84 -5.69
N GLN A 446 1.77 -51.12 -5.78
CA GLN A 446 1.50 -51.84 -7.04
C GLN A 446 0.50 -51.12 -7.97
N ARG A 447 -0.42 -50.29 -7.42
CA ARG A 447 -1.36 -49.50 -8.24
C ARG A 447 -0.67 -48.52 -9.20
N PHE A 448 0.39 -47.81 -8.82
CA PHE A 448 1.03 -46.83 -9.72
C PHE A 448 1.73 -47.50 -10.90
N LYS A 449 2.40 -48.64 -10.63
CA LYS A 449 2.99 -49.49 -11.69
C LYS A 449 1.93 -50.05 -12.64
N ARG A 450 0.74 -50.41 -12.13
CA ARG A 450 -0.37 -50.92 -12.95
C ARG A 450 -0.92 -49.89 -13.94
N PHE A 451 -0.86 -48.60 -13.60
CA PHE A 451 -1.41 -47.51 -14.42
C PHE A 451 -0.34 -46.69 -15.16
N GLY A 452 0.95 -47.07 -15.09
CA GLY A 452 2.04 -46.38 -15.81
C GLY A 452 2.31 -44.95 -15.33
N VAL A 453 1.97 -44.65 -14.08
CA VAL A 453 2.10 -43.31 -13.47
C VAL A 453 3.18 -43.29 -12.38
N GLU A 454 4.11 -44.23 -12.41
CA GLU A 454 5.21 -44.34 -11.45
C GLU A 454 6.07 -43.08 -11.37
N ASN A 455 6.17 -42.27 -12.43
CA ASN A 455 6.98 -41.04 -12.46
C ASN A 455 6.19 -39.76 -12.10
N LEU A 456 4.93 -39.88 -11.65
CA LEU A 456 4.12 -38.71 -11.34
C LEU A 456 4.69 -37.96 -10.11
N PRO A 457 5.05 -36.67 -10.22
CA PRO A 457 5.68 -35.92 -9.12
C PRO A 457 4.82 -35.83 -7.85
N VAL A 458 3.49 -35.95 -7.98
CA VAL A 458 2.53 -35.81 -6.88
C VAL A 458 2.09 -37.15 -6.25
N ARG A 459 2.68 -38.28 -6.68
CA ARG A 459 2.26 -39.63 -6.28
C ARG A 459 2.29 -39.88 -4.76
N GLN A 460 3.29 -39.32 -4.06
CA GLN A 460 3.45 -39.46 -2.61
C GLN A 460 2.32 -38.74 -1.87
N THR A 461 2.05 -37.47 -2.21
CA THR A 461 0.90 -36.74 -1.67
C THR A 461 -0.42 -37.48 -1.87
N MET A 462 -0.66 -38.04 -3.06
CA MET A 462 -1.89 -38.80 -3.31
C MET A 462 -2.00 -40.06 -2.45
N LEU A 463 -0.88 -40.75 -2.21
CA LEU A 463 -0.84 -41.94 -1.35
C LEU A 463 -1.02 -41.62 0.12
N ASP A 464 -0.32 -40.61 0.62
CA ASP A 464 -0.45 -40.17 2.00
C ASP A 464 -1.90 -39.72 2.24
N MET A 465 -2.53 -39.00 1.31
CA MET A 465 -3.95 -38.65 1.37
C MET A 465 -4.90 -39.85 1.41
N MET A 466 -4.65 -40.89 0.61
CA MET A 466 -5.46 -42.12 0.64
C MET A 466 -5.28 -42.87 1.97
N THR A 467 -4.04 -42.95 2.45
CA THR A 467 -3.66 -43.69 3.67
C THR A 467 -4.04 -42.92 4.92
N TYR A 468 -4.25 -41.61 4.85
CA TYR A 468 -4.65 -40.79 5.99
C TYR A 468 -6.02 -41.16 6.58
N SER A 469 -6.82 -41.94 5.86
CA SER A 469 -8.04 -42.56 6.37
C SER A 469 -7.78 -43.69 7.40
N ASP A 470 -6.54 -44.19 7.47
CA ASP A 470 -6.11 -45.20 8.46
C ASP A 470 -5.78 -44.53 9.80
N ASP A 471 -6.46 -44.96 10.86
CA ASP A 471 -6.32 -44.39 12.20
C ASP A 471 -4.91 -44.59 12.79
N ALA A 472 -4.27 -45.73 12.54
CA ALA A 472 -2.94 -46.00 13.08
C ALA A 472 -1.89 -45.10 12.42
N TYR A 473 -2.00 -44.91 11.10
CA TYR A 473 -1.15 -43.98 10.37
C TYR A 473 -1.37 -42.53 10.83
N ARG A 474 -2.62 -42.12 11.01
CA ARG A 474 -2.95 -40.78 11.52
C ARG A 474 -2.34 -40.53 12.90
N GLU A 475 -2.46 -41.47 13.84
CA GLU A 475 -1.85 -41.33 15.17
C GLU A 475 -0.32 -41.27 15.14
N GLU A 476 0.35 -42.05 14.27
CA GLU A 476 1.81 -41.97 14.10
C GLU A 476 2.24 -40.56 13.67
N LEU A 477 1.54 -39.95 12.70
CA LEU A 477 1.80 -38.58 12.25
C LEU A 477 1.55 -37.54 13.36
N ARG A 478 0.49 -37.73 14.15
CA ARG A 478 0.17 -36.87 15.30
C ARG A 478 1.27 -36.94 16.36
N ASP A 479 1.80 -38.12 16.64
CA ASP A 479 2.87 -38.29 17.62
C ASP A 479 4.17 -37.63 17.18
N SER A 480 4.50 -37.66 15.88
CA SER A 480 5.60 -36.88 15.30
C SER A 480 5.44 -35.37 15.51
N LEU A 481 4.23 -34.84 15.34
CA LEU A 481 3.92 -33.43 15.61
C LEU A 481 4.01 -33.08 17.09
N ARG A 482 3.41 -33.90 17.98
CA ARG A 482 3.51 -33.73 19.44
C ARG A 482 4.95 -33.75 19.92
N GLN A 483 5.77 -34.67 19.41
CA GLN A 483 7.19 -34.75 19.76
C GLN A 483 7.95 -33.49 19.29
N SER A 484 7.60 -32.96 18.12
CA SER A 484 8.19 -31.73 17.57
C SER A 484 7.82 -30.50 18.41
N LEU A 485 6.56 -30.38 18.83
CA LEU A 485 6.11 -29.33 19.74
C LEU A 485 6.80 -29.42 21.11
N ARG A 486 6.99 -30.62 21.66
CA ARG A 486 7.75 -30.84 22.90
C ARG A 486 9.18 -30.32 22.82
N ARG A 487 9.88 -30.62 21.71
CA ARG A 487 11.25 -30.14 21.49
C ARG A 487 11.30 -28.62 21.38
N LEU A 488 10.40 -28.02 20.59
CA LEU A 488 10.28 -26.56 20.50
C LEU A 488 10.02 -25.92 21.86
N ALA A 489 9.13 -26.49 22.68
CA ALA A 489 8.84 -25.98 24.02
C ALA A 489 10.05 -26.10 24.98
N HIS A 490 10.86 -27.16 24.83
CA HIS A 490 12.10 -27.33 25.58
C HIS A 490 13.17 -26.30 25.18
N ASP A 491 13.34 -26.07 23.89
CA ASP A 491 14.42 -25.25 23.33
C ASP A 491 14.15 -23.74 23.39
N GLY A 492 12.89 -23.32 23.16
CA GLY A 492 12.50 -21.89 23.06
C GLY A 492 11.51 -21.42 24.14
N GLY A 493 11.12 -22.32 25.05
CA GLY A 493 10.16 -22.05 26.12
C GLY A 493 8.71 -22.36 25.74
N SER A 494 7.96 -22.81 26.75
CA SER A 494 6.61 -23.38 26.62
C SER A 494 5.51 -22.43 26.14
N SER A 495 5.79 -21.12 26.09
CA SER A 495 4.79 -20.07 25.89
C SER A 495 5.08 -19.14 24.72
N MET A 496 6.08 -19.47 23.90
CA MET A 496 6.41 -18.67 22.72
C MET A 496 5.30 -18.72 21.67
N PRO A 497 5.05 -17.62 20.94
CA PRO A 497 4.18 -17.63 19.76
C PRO A 497 4.71 -18.63 18.72
N LEU A 498 3.79 -19.40 18.14
CA LEU A 498 4.07 -20.46 17.17
C LEU A 498 3.61 -20.06 15.78
N CYS A 499 4.52 -20.10 14.81
CA CYS A 499 4.25 -20.00 13.38
C CYS A 499 4.40 -21.38 12.74
N VAL A 500 3.41 -21.81 11.96
CA VAL A 500 3.41 -23.12 11.30
C VAL A 500 3.45 -22.93 9.79
N VAL A 501 4.30 -23.69 9.09
CA VAL A 501 4.35 -23.73 7.63
C VAL A 501 4.08 -25.15 7.16
N GLY A 502 2.97 -25.34 6.45
CA GLY A 502 2.58 -26.62 5.87
C GLY A 502 2.73 -26.62 4.35
N HIS A 503 3.33 -27.68 3.78
CA HIS A 503 3.44 -27.88 2.33
C HIS A 503 2.75 -29.16 1.89
N GLY A 504 1.98 -29.12 0.79
CA GLY A 504 1.36 -30.32 0.23
C GLY A 504 0.48 -31.04 1.25
N PHE A 505 0.71 -32.34 1.41
CA PHE A 505 0.08 -33.13 2.48
C PHE A 505 0.41 -32.65 3.90
N GLY A 506 1.60 -32.09 4.12
CA GLY A 506 1.96 -31.50 5.41
C GLY A 506 1.08 -30.30 5.80
N ALA A 507 0.50 -29.59 4.82
CA ALA A 507 -0.51 -28.57 5.08
C ALA A 507 -1.82 -29.17 5.59
N VAL A 508 -2.29 -30.28 5.00
CA VAL A 508 -3.46 -31.02 5.49
C VAL A 508 -3.23 -31.47 6.93
N LEU A 509 -2.10 -32.13 7.15
CA LEU A 509 -1.74 -32.66 8.47
C LEU A 509 -1.69 -31.55 9.53
N ALA A 510 -1.11 -30.40 9.21
CA ALA A 510 -1.06 -29.25 10.11
C ALA A 510 -2.47 -28.72 10.44
N ILE A 511 -3.33 -28.53 9.43
CA ILE A 511 -4.71 -28.04 9.63
C ILE A 511 -5.46 -28.98 10.58
N ASP A 512 -5.52 -30.26 10.25
CA ASP A 512 -6.32 -31.24 10.98
C ASP A 512 -5.78 -31.42 12.41
N PHE A 513 -4.46 -31.43 12.60
CA PHE A 513 -3.84 -31.55 13.91
C PHE A 513 -4.16 -30.37 14.84
N PHE A 514 -4.03 -29.13 14.37
CA PHE A 514 -4.30 -27.96 15.20
C PHE A 514 -5.80 -27.73 15.41
N GLU A 515 -6.66 -28.13 14.47
CA GLU A 515 -8.11 -28.13 14.63
C GLU A 515 -8.53 -29.07 15.77
N GLU A 516 -7.94 -30.27 15.80
CA GLU A 516 -8.18 -31.24 16.85
C GLU A 516 -7.65 -30.77 18.21
N LEU A 517 -6.45 -30.17 18.28
CA LEU A 517 -5.93 -29.59 19.52
C LEU A 517 -6.84 -28.49 20.08
N GLN A 518 -7.38 -27.61 19.22
CA GLN A 518 -8.31 -26.57 19.66
C GLN A 518 -9.65 -27.14 20.15
N ARG A 519 -10.12 -28.25 19.54
CA ARG A 519 -11.31 -28.97 20.00
C ARG A 519 -11.06 -29.64 21.35
N GLU A 520 -9.95 -30.38 21.50
CA GLU A 520 -9.56 -31.01 22.76
C GLU A 520 -9.41 -29.98 23.89
N ALA A 521 -8.87 -28.79 23.59
CA ALA A 521 -8.76 -27.69 24.55
C ALA A 521 -10.13 -27.11 24.98
N ALA A 522 -11.14 -27.14 24.10
CA ALA A 522 -12.50 -26.71 24.42
C ALA A 522 -13.25 -27.73 25.28
N ASP A 523 -12.96 -29.02 25.09
CA ASP A 523 -13.66 -30.14 25.75
C ASP A 523 -13.02 -30.56 27.09
N ALA A 524 -11.75 -30.21 27.34
CA ALA A 524 -10.98 -30.73 28.47
C ALA A 524 -11.29 -30.04 29.82
N ALA A 525 -12.11 -30.71 30.64
CA ALA A 525 -12.00 -30.64 32.09
C ALA A 525 -10.96 -31.67 32.59
N SER A 526 -9.82 -31.20 33.09
CA SER A 526 -8.91 -31.89 34.03
C SER A 526 -7.79 -32.86 33.56
N HIS A 527 -7.37 -32.95 32.29
CA HIS A 527 -6.13 -33.67 31.92
C HIS A 527 -5.01 -32.77 31.33
N ALA A 528 -5.26 -31.46 31.21
CA ALA A 528 -4.40 -30.51 30.49
C ALA A 528 -3.19 -29.95 31.28
N LYS A 529 -2.95 -30.38 32.53
CA LYS A 529 -1.94 -29.75 33.42
C LYS A 529 -0.49 -30.15 33.15
N GLU A 530 -0.24 -31.27 32.48
CA GLU A 530 1.14 -31.76 32.25
C GLU A 530 1.75 -31.28 30.91
N LEU A 531 0.92 -30.90 29.93
CA LEU A 531 1.38 -30.42 28.63
C LEU A 531 1.71 -28.91 28.66
N SER A 532 2.67 -28.47 27.85
CA SER A 532 2.93 -27.04 27.66
C SER A 532 1.80 -26.34 26.86
N PRO A 533 1.63 -25.00 27.00
CA PRO A 533 0.73 -24.24 26.13
C PRO A 533 0.99 -24.48 24.63
N LEU A 534 2.26 -24.64 24.25
CA LEU A 534 2.66 -24.92 22.88
C LEU A 534 2.20 -26.32 22.43
N GLU A 535 2.32 -27.35 23.27
CA GLU A 535 1.78 -28.70 23.01
C GLU A 535 0.25 -28.75 22.94
N ARG A 536 -0.44 -27.84 23.65
CA ARG A 536 -1.89 -27.71 23.60
C ARG A 536 -2.40 -26.90 22.40
N GLY A 537 -1.50 -26.38 21.55
CA GLY A 537 -1.87 -25.52 20.42
C GLY A 537 -2.32 -24.11 20.82
N GLU A 538 -2.17 -23.73 22.09
CA GLU A 538 -2.67 -22.45 22.62
C GLU A 538 -1.86 -21.23 22.13
N THR A 539 -0.65 -21.47 21.61
CA THR A 539 0.28 -20.41 21.16
C THR A 539 0.30 -20.21 19.65
N LEU A 540 -0.58 -20.89 18.90
CA LEU A 540 -0.66 -20.77 17.44
C LEU A 540 -0.97 -19.32 17.03
N ALA A 541 0.04 -18.65 16.48
CA ALA A 541 -0.01 -17.23 16.10
C ALA A 541 -0.21 -17.05 14.60
N ALA A 542 0.41 -17.90 13.77
CA ALA A 542 0.26 -17.85 12.32
C ALA A 542 0.35 -19.24 11.69
N LEU A 543 -0.34 -19.42 10.56
CA LEU A 543 -0.34 -20.62 9.75
C LEU A 543 -0.14 -20.22 8.28
N CYS A 544 0.90 -20.74 7.64
CA CYS A 544 1.11 -20.61 6.22
C CYS A 544 0.95 -21.96 5.54
N THR A 545 -0.01 -22.11 4.63
CA THR A 545 -0.21 -23.33 3.86
C THR A 545 0.22 -23.11 2.42
N MET A 546 0.88 -24.08 1.80
CA MET A 546 1.29 -23.99 0.40
C MET A 546 1.06 -25.30 -0.35
N GLY A 547 0.56 -25.21 -1.59
CA GLY A 547 0.28 -26.39 -2.41
C GLY A 547 -0.75 -27.33 -1.76
N CYS A 548 -1.73 -26.79 -1.03
CA CYS A 548 -2.59 -27.57 -0.13
C CYS A 548 -3.72 -28.29 -0.88
N PRO A 549 -3.79 -29.65 -0.83
CA PRO A 549 -4.81 -30.43 -1.52
C PRO A 549 -6.06 -30.68 -0.66
N ARG A 550 -6.25 -29.94 0.45
CA ARG A 550 -7.33 -30.19 1.43
C ARG A 550 -8.73 -30.34 0.80
N PRO A 551 -9.13 -29.55 -0.22
CA PRO A 551 -10.44 -29.73 -0.86
C PRO A 551 -10.66 -31.10 -1.50
N LEU A 552 -9.60 -31.80 -1.90
CA LEU A 552 -9.69 -33.13 -2.50
C LEU A 552 -10.03 -34.24 -1.49
N LEU A 553 -9.85 -34.00 -0.18
CA LEU A 553 -10.17 -34.98 0.87
C LEU A 553 -11.67 -35.03 1.20
N VAL A 554 -12.46 -34.03 0.80
CA VAL A 554 -13.90 -33.92 1.12
C VAL A 554 -14.76 -34.92 0.32
N SER A 555 -14.21 -35.57 -0.71
CA SER A 555 -14.94 -36.50 -1.59
C SER A 555 -14.86 -37.99 -1.19
N ALA A 556 -14.18 -38.35 -0.09
CA ALA A 556 -13.87 -39.76 0.24
C ALA A 556 -14.59 -40.31 1.49
N ALA A 557 -15.55 -39.59 2.07
CA ALA A 557 -16.43 -40.15 3.10
C ALA A 557 -17.66 -40.78 2.44
N PRO A 558 -17.84 -42.11 2.52
CA PRO A 558 -19.06 -42.76 2.07
C PRO A 558 -20.11 -42.57 3.16
N ASP A 559 -20.79 -41.41 3.18
CA ASP A 559 -22.10 -41.21 3.81
C ASP A 559 -22.67 -39.87 3.31
N HIS A 560 -23.21 -39.91 2.09
CA HIS A 560 -23.99 -38.83 1.50
C HIS A 560 -25.41 -38.87 2.11
N GLU A 561 -25.61 -38.16 3.21
CA GLU A 561 -26.93 -37.67 3.62
C GLU A 561 -26.75 -36.45 4.52
N SER A 562 -26.76 -35.25 3.92
CA SER A 562 -27.07 -33.92 4.49
C SER A 562 -26.19 -32.78 3.95
N LEU A 563 -26.30 -32.48 2.65
CA LEU A 563 -25.79 -31.21 2.09
C LEU A 563 -26.82 -30.57 1.15
N THR A 564 -28.03 -30.38 1.68
CA THR A 564 -28.93 -29.29 1.28
C THR A 564 -29.60 -28.76 2.53
N THR A 565 -29.48 -27.44 2.74
CA THR A 565 -30.32 -26.61 3.63
C THR A 565 -30.41 -27.05 5.10
N GLU A 566 -29.54 -26.50 5.94
CA GLU A 566 -29.90 -25.72 7.14
C GLU A 566 -28.60 -25.35 7.87
N ALA A 567 -28.43 -24.07 8.19
CA ALA A 567 -27.44 -23.64 9.15
C ALA A 567 -27.80 -24.28 10.50
N THR A 568 -27.10 -25.36 10.85
CA THR A 568 -27.19 -25.90 12.21
C THR A 568 -26.73 -24.84 13.21
N PRO A 569 -27.42 -24.63 14.35
CA PRO A 569 -27.29 -23.40 15.16
C PRO A 569 -26.05 -23.34 16.07
N GLU A 570 -25.03 -24.17 15.85
CA GLU A 570 -23.80 -24.17 16.65
C GLU A 570 -22.60 -24.36 15.70
N GLY A 571 -21.84 -23.29 15.50
CA GLY A 571 -20.62 -23.28 14.69
C GLY A 571 -19.56 -24.22 15.26
N ARG A 572 -19.52 -25.47 14.78
CA ARG A 572 -18.48 -26.42 15.14
C ARG A 572 -17.12 -25.99 14.56
N ASN A 573 -16.26 -25.52 15.46
CA ASN A 573 -14.79 -25.56 15.53
C ASN A 573 -13.99 -25.48 14.22
N LEU A 574 -14.16 -24.41 13.45
CA LEU A 574 -13.19 -24.03 12.42
C LEU A 574 -11.87 -23.61 13.09
N LEU A 575 -10.74 -24.14 12.60
CA LEU A 575 -9.40 -23.79 13.07
C LEU A 575 -9.22 -22.26 13.14
N GLN A 576 -8.99 -21.74 14.35
CA GLN A 576 -8.73 -20.32 14.58
C GLN A 576 -7.24 -20.01 14.51
N VAL A 577 -6.88 -19.03 13.68
CA VAL A 577 -5.52 -18.51 13.58
C VAL A 577 -5.59 -16.98 13.54
N PRO A 578 -5.08 -16.27 14.56
CA PRO A 578 -4.43 -16.78 15.76
C PRO A 578 -5.40 -17.52 16.70
N ALA A 579 -4.89 -18.44 17.52
CA ALA A 579 -5.67 -19.10 18.55
C ALA A 579 -6.24 -18.08 19.55
N ALA A 580 -7.48 -18.27 20.02
CA ALA A 580 -8.12 -17.36 20.95
C ALA A 580 -7.32 -17.13 22.25
N THR A 581 -6.60 -18.16 22.70
CA THR A 581 -5.70 -18.13 23.86
C THR A 581 -4.48 -17.23 23.65
N VAL A 582 -3.88 -17.21 22.44
CA VAL A 582 -2.72 -16.35 22.16
C VAL A 582 -3.13 -14.89 22.07
N LEU A 583 -4.35 -14.60 21.58
CA LEU A 583 -4.92 -13.25 21.53
C LEU A 583 -5.22 -12.68 22.92
N LYS A 584 -5.57 -13.52 23.91
CA LYS A 584 -5.68 -13.06 25.31
C LYS A 584 -4.36 -12.51 25.84
N ARG A 585 -3.24 -13.04 25.37
CA ARG A 585 -1.89 -12.61 25.77
C ARG A 585 -1.37 -11.44 24.94
N TRP A 586 -1.68 -11.41 23.64
CA TRP A 586 -1.34 -10.33 22.73
C TRP A 586 -2.58 -9.88 21.95
N PRO A 587 -3.40 -8.97 22.50
CA PRO A 587 -4.67 -8.55 21.88
C PRO A 587 -4.51 -7.87 20.52
N HIS A 588 -3.33 -7.31 20.26
CA HIS A 588 -3.00 -6.62 19.01
C HIS A 588 -2.24 -7.50 18.00
N LEU A 589 -2.10 -8.81 18.28
CA LEU A 589 -1.38 -9.73 17.41
C LEU A 589 -2.07 -9.85 16.05
N ARG A 590 -1.40 -9.38 14.99
CA ARG A 590 -1.90 -9.43 13.61
C ARG A 590 -1.57 -10.73 12.88
N GLY A 591 -1.23 -11.79 13.61
CA GLY A 591 -1.02 -13.12 13.03
C GLY A 591 -2.29 -13.60 12.31
N GLY A 592 -2.17 -14.68 11.54
CA GLY A 592 -3.29 -15.17 10.74
C GLY A 592 -2.94 -16.38 9.89
N TRP A 593 -3.91 -16.83 9.10
CA TRP A 593 -3.73 -17.92 8.14
C TRP A 593 -3.55 -17.37 6.73
N THR A 594 -2.36 -17.59 6.16
CA THR A 594 -2.01 -17.26 4.77
C THR A 594 -1.94 -18.53 3.91
N ASN A 595 -2.79 -18.62 2.89
CA ASN A 595 -2.76 -19.74 1.93
C ASN A 595 -2.08 -19.33 0.62
N LEU A 596 -1.00 -20.03 0.27
CA LEU A 596 -0.23 -19.82 -0.95
C LEU A 596 -0.56 -20.89 -1.97
N HIS A 597 -1.19 -20.50 -3.08
CA HIS A 597 -1.63 -21.44 -4.10
C HIS A 597 -1.17 -21.06 -5.50
N CYS A 598 -1.11 -22.02 -6.41
CA CYS A 598 -0.72 -21.79 -7.80
C CYS A 598 -1.66 -22.53 -8.74
N ARG A 599 -2.19 -21.84 -9.74
CA ARG A 599 -3.09 -22.44 -10.74
C ARG A 599 -2.42 -23.52 -11.60
N ASP A 600 -1.10 -23.47 -11.73
CA ASP A 600 -0.32 -24.46 -12.48
C ASP A 600 0.01 -25.72 -11.64
N ASP A 601 -0.38 -25.75 -10.36
CA ASP A 601 -0.22 -26.90 -9.47
C ASP A 601 -1.56 -27.61 -9.28
N CYS A 602 -1.66 -28.86 -9.74
CA CYS A 602 -2.89 -29.65 -9.66
C CYS A 602 -3.30 -30.07 -8.24
N LEU A 603 -2.44 -29.87 -7.25
CA LEU A 603 -2.73 -30.12 -5.84
C LEU A 603 -2.97 -28.85 -5.03
N SER A 604 -2.94 -27.67 -5.67
CA SER A 604 -2.97 -26.39 -4.99
C SER A 604 -4.30 -25.68 -5.18
N TYR A 605 -4.97 -25.39 -4.07
CA TYR A 605 -6.31 -24.81 -4.08
C TYR A 605 -6.39 -23.56 -3.21
N ALA A 606 -7.24 -22.63 -3.65
CA ALA A 606 -7.78 -21.60 -2.77
C ALA A 606 -8.58 -22.30 -1.64
N LEU A 607 -8.36 -21.87 -0.40
CA LEU A 607 -8.95 -22.44 0.81
C LEU A 607 -9.97 -21.51 1.44
N GLN A 608 -10.02 -20.23 1.09
CA GLN A 608 -10.91 -19.26 1.74
C GLN A 608 -12.40 -19.61 1.59
N SER A 609 -12.77 -20.28 0.49
CA SER A 609 -14.13 -20.76 0.26
C SER A 609 -14.54 -21.92 1.16
N THR A 610 -13.60 -22.75 1.60
CA THR A 610 -13.85 -23.92 2.47
C THR A 610 -13.43 -23.69 3.93
N HIS A 611 -12.56 -22.71 4.18
CA HIS A 611 -12.05 -22.32 5.49
C HIS A 611 -12.10 -20.79 5.62
N PRO A 612 -13.20 -20.22 6.16
CA PRO A 612 -13.36 -18.77 6.24
C PRO A 612 -12.41 -18.09 7.25
N THR A 613 -11.67 -18.88 8.05
CA THR A 613 -10.60 -18.39 8.93
C THR A 613 -9.29 -18.10 8.19
N VAL A 614 -9.21 -18.43 6.89
CA VAL A 614 -8.11 -18.00 6.01
C VAL A 614 -8.16 -16.47 5.85
N THR A 615 -7.17 -15.80 6.42
CA THR A 615 -7.07 -14.33 6.44
C THR A 615 -6.48 -13.74 5.16
N SER A 616 -5.67 -14.51 4.42
CA SER A 616 -4.97 -14.05 3.23
C SER A 616 -4.77 -15.18 2.23
N GLU A 617 -5.00 -14.91 0.94
CA GLU A 617 -4.67 -15.81 -0.15
C GLU A 617 -3.65 -15.17 -1.09
N VAL A 618 -2.60 -15.93 -1.42
CA VAL A 618 -1.53 -15.50 -2.30
C VAL A 618 -1.47 -16.45 -3.49
N GLU A 619 -1.82 -15.95 -4.68
CA GLU A 619 -1.66 -16.70 -5.93
C GLU A 619 -0.20 -16.56 -6.42
N CYS A 620 0.59 -17.62 -6.26
CA CYS A 620 1.99 -17.70 -6.70
C CYS A 620 2.07 -17.91 -8.21
N ARG A 621 3.03 -17.24 -8.88
CA ARG A 621 3.22 -17.37 -10.33
C ARG A 621 4.60 -17.94 -10.67
N ARG A 622 4.64 -18.91 -11.59
CA ARG A 622 5.90 -19.39 -12.17
C ARG A 622 6.42 -18.40 -13.22
N ARG A 623 7.66 -17.92 -13.09
CA ARG A 623 8.32 -17.10 -14.12
C ARG A 623 9.32 -17.95 -14.92
N GLY A 624 9.09 -18.16 -16.23
CA GLY A 624 10.06 -18.79 -17.15
C GLY A 624 9.54 -19.97 -17.98
N LYS A 625 10.42 -20.52 -18.87
CA LYS A 625 10.16 -21.76 -19.65
C LYS A 625 10.50 -23.01 -18.85
N ARG A 626 9.75 -24.07 -19.16
CA ARG A 626 9.37 -25.23 -18.34
C ARG A 626 10.39 -26.37 -18.38
N ASP A 627 10.70 -26.92 -17.22
CA ASP A 627 10.82 -28.36 -16.96
C ASP A 627 10.45 -28.60 -15.47
N GLY A 628 9.63 -29.61 -15.15
CA GLY A 628 9.27 -29.98 -13.76
C GLY A 628 7.92 -29.46 -13.23
N ALA A 629 7.38 -30.16 -12.22
CA ALA A 629 6.13 -29.81 -11.53
C ALA A 629 6.37 -28.77 -10.44
N ILE A 630 5.61 -27.67 -10.49
CA ILE A 630 5.72 -26.54 -9.55
C ILE A 630 5.50 -26.93 -8.08
N HIS A 631 4.79 -28.05 -7.82
CA HIS A 631 4.53 -28.55 -6.47
C HIS A 631 5.78 -28.71 -5.61
N HIS A 632 6.91 -29.11 -6.22
CA HIS A 632 8.20 -29.27 -5.53
C HIS A 632 9.08 -28.01 -5.60
N GLU A 633 8.65 -26.98 -6.32
CA GLU A 633 9.41 -25.73 -6.48
C GLU A 633 8.99 -24.64 -5.49
N TYR A 634 7.88 -24.80 -4.75
CA TYR A 634 7.39 -23.78 -3.80
C TYR A 634 8.47 -23.29 -2.83
N LEU A 635 9.29 -24.20 -2.31
CA LEU A 635 10.38 -23.89 -1.38
C LEU A 635 11.45 -22.96 -2.00
N LYS A 636 11.55 -22.90 -3.33
CA LYS A 636 12.54 -22.09 -4.07
C LYS A 636 11.96 -20.75 -4.55
N LEU A 637 10.65 -20.56 -4.45
CA LEU A 637 9.99 -19.34 -4.92
C LEU A 637 10.20 -18.20 -3.91
N LEU A 638 10.81 -17.11 -4.37
CA LEU A 638 11.02 -15.92 -3.55
C LEU A 638 9.70 -15.36 -3.01
N GLU A 639 8.65 -15.32 -3.83
CA GLU A 639 7.31 -14.85 -3.43
C GLU A 639 6.74 -15.65 -2.24
N VAL A 640 6.99 -16.97 -2.21
CA VAL A 640 6.60 -17.86 -1.11
C VAL A 640 7.42 -17.56 0.14
N GLN A 641 8.75 -17.47 0.00
CA GLN A 641 9.65 -17.18 1.12
C GLN A 641 9.35 -15.81 1.76
N THR A 642 9.13 -14.78 0.94
CA THR A 642 8.80 -13.42 1.38
C THR A 642 7.47 -13.38 2.13
N ALA A 643 6.41 -13.98 1.60
CA ALA A 643 5.10 -13.99 2.25
C ALA A 643 5.12 -14.71 3.61
N ILE A 644 5.80 -15.85 3.69
CA ILE A 644 5.96 -16.59 4.96
C ILE A 644 6.80 -15.78 5.96
N ALA A 645 7.91 -15.19 5.50
CA ALA A 645 8.77 -14.35 6.34
C ALA A 645 8.05 -13.10 6.87
N GLN A 646 7.21 -12.46 6.06
CA GLN A 646 6.39 -11.32 6.49
C GLN A 646 5.43 -11.73 7.61
N SER A 647 4.73 -12.85 7.46
CA SER A 647 3.83 -13.39 8.49
C SER A 647 4.56 -13.58 9.83
N MET A 648 5.73 -14.23 9.81
CA MET A 648 6.55 -14.42 11.02
C MET A 648 7.07 -13.11 11.60
N SER A 649 7.46 -12.16 10.75
CA SER A 649 8.01 -10.86 11.18
C SER A 649 6.96 -10.02 11.88
N VAL A 650 5.72 -10.04 11.39
CA VAL A 650 4.58 -9.38 12.03
C VAL A 650 4.30 -9.98 13.41
N VAL A 651 4.26 -11.31 13.53
CA VAL A 651 4.12 -12.00 14.82
C VAL A 651 5.23 -11.62 15.79
N TRP A 652 6.49 -11.64 15.33
CA TRP A 652 7.63 -11.27 16.16
C TRP A 652 7.53 -9.81 16.63
N GLN A 653 7.23 -8.87 15.72
CA GLN A 653 7.08 -7.46 16.03
C GLN A 653 5.96 -7.23 17.06
N ASP A 654 4.78 -7.79 16.84
CA ASP A 654 3.62 -7.55 17.70
C ASP A 654 3.81 -8.14 19.10
N THR A 655 4.48 -9.29 19.20
CA THR A 655 4.78 -9.91 20.51
C THR A 655 5.92 -9.23 21.28
N ASN A 656 6.78 -8.49 20.59
CA ASN A 656 7.92 -7.76 21.16
C ASN A 656 7.71 -6.25 21.36
N ARG A 657 6.56 -5.71 20.93
CA ARG A 657 6.15 -4.34 21.28
C ARG A 657 6.08 -4.21 22.81
N SER A 658 6.76 -3.22 23.38
CA SER A 658 6.58 -2.88 24.79
C SER A 658 5.12 -2.52 25.02
N SER A 659 4.47 -3.18 25.99
CA SER A 659 3.17 -2.75 26.48
C SER A 659 3.31 -1.32 26.99
N THR A 660 2.78 -0.35 26.26
CA THR A 660 2.48 0.97 26.83
C THR A 660 1.40 0.74 27.88
N THR A 661 1.81 0.62 29.14
CA THR A 661 0.98 1.02 30.28
C THR A 661 0.91 2.54 30.32
#